data_AF-A0A3A5V9X0-F1
#
_entry.id   AF-A0A3A5V9X0-F1
#
_cell.length_a   1.000
_cell.length_b   1.000
_cell.length_c   1.000
_cell.angle_alpha   90.00
_cell.angle_beta   90.00
_cell.angle_gamma   90.00
#
_symmetry.space_group_name_H-M   'P 1'
#
loop_
_entity.id
_entity.type
_entity.pdbx_description
1 polymer ?
#
loop_
_entity_poly.entity_id
_entity_poly.type
_entity_poly.pdbx_seq_one_letter_code
_entity_poly.pdbx_strand_id
1 'polypeptide(L)'
;MQAKDFQAIPTRSIVRTRSYLLVLVLLAPLFSGVSAADARAMDLTLEITKKDWWSDETVVVEISMRNAPFNQGLRADWVLEDESGVVMNGSIQFSATGTFTSVDVSLSQFYRGSHFHTLYVSVVDSTNSTLGEDEMSFTMFRQVVMPSAGQLLSFGDSLSDMGNAKASFLNTPDVPPYWQGRFSNGEVWLGYLYDAYGLQSSIGSGIANSGHNRAFGGAQTGSGYAYLIIPNVGSQITSYLSNVQSTIPSNAVVSLWAGGNDFLYGTANADTIAANMESHIRQLSTAGARTFVIPNLPPLEDTPEIQSRSSSAQTTIRNEVIDYNSQLATLVINLQAELNINVYSIDAWNIFGDIMQNKEALGLTNIQDAACSGSSTLLPLPICNSGSSIASNVDEYVFFDKAHPTQNMHKFIARFAVEAIGVADTDGDGVVDTLDQCPWTDSSTTADQQGCAWSQRDSDGDGVVNGEDTCPETFSGDVVDENGCSASQRDSDGDGFNDFIDPCPYSPGLDDHDGDGCSNSEDEDDDQDGVPDTVDTCPRGAIGPHMNDLDGDGCSDTEDTDVDGDGLSNADENRLGTDERNPDTDGDGVLDGDDAFPLNNKEWLDSDLDGCGDNEDVFPFDPSECSDTDEDGYGDNSDSFPADESEWSDLDDDGIGDNSDQCPLEFGLSIHPTGCPDRDGDGYSDTNDDFPSNPNEWVDEDGDGVGDNTDLYPDDPSDWADKDNDTYGDNRDAFPSDPAEWNDTDGEGVGDNADRFPTDASEWNDTDDDGCGDNSDIFPLDPTECEDSDYDGVGDNSDVFPSDALETIDTDGDGLGDNSDAFPNDSKAQYDDDGDGIANVYDAFPQNSMLNSWGGVVLRIGFFFTLISGLIWMLQRGTRSSEFDQMWGYEDVDVESQPFKPTTPPDHLAFSAPPSLAIAEHPVHPQPHTHPVEEKWTTISATSPPDEMPLANLDPPATPAETSVSQKDAWVDLGEEWGN
;
A
#
# COMPACT_ATOMS: atom_id res chain seq x y z
N MET A 1 13.47 18.91 84.28
CA MET A 1 13.02 17.52 84.58
C MET A 1 11.65 17.31 83.95
N GLN A 2 11.33 16.05 83.64
CA GLN A 2 10.05 15.47 83.19
C GLN A 2 8.78 16.18 83.78
N ALA A 3 7.65 16.43 83.09
CA ALA A 3 7.06 15.96 81.81
C ALA A 3 6.70 14.45 81.76
N LYS A 4 5.52 13.99 81.34
CA LYS A 4 4.39 14.60 80.61
C LYS A 4 3.04 14.36 81.34
N ASP A 5 1.94 14.93 80.83
CA ASP A 5 0.57 14.72 81.37
C ASP A 5 -0.51 14.88 80.26
N PHE A 6 -1.77 14.51 80.59
CA PHE A 6 -3.07 14.70 79.93
C PHE A 6 -3.60 13.76 78.81
N GLN A 7 -4.94 13.70 78.76
CA GLN A 7 -5.82 12.75 78.05
C GLN A 7 -7.10 13.45 77.51
N ALA A 8 -7.88 12.72 76.69
CA ALA A 8 -9.32 12.88 76.41
C ALA A 8 -9.80 14.12 75.59
N ILE A 9 -10.63 14.02 74.53
CA ILE A 9 -11.95 13.34 74.34
C ILE A 9 -13.09 14.07 75.10
N PRO A 10 -14.09 14.64 74.38
CA PRO A 10 -15.37 13.94 74.20
C PRO A 10 -15.86 13.74 72.74
N THR A 11 -17.15 13.94 72.45
CA THR A 11 -18.01 13.00 71.69
C THR A 11 -19.36 13.61 71.25
N ARG A 12 -20.20 13.08 70.33
CA ARG A 12 -20.19 12.05 69.24
C ARG A 12 -21.59 12.04 68.58
N SER A 13 -21.75 11.91 67.25
CA SER A 13 -23.06 11.66 66.59
C SER A 13 -22.92 11.26 65.09
N ILE A 14 -23.54 10.21 64.52
CA ILE A 14 -24.11 8.96 65.09
C ILE A 14 -24.35 7.90 63.96
N VAL A 15 -24.13 6.59 64.23
CA VAL A 15 -24.69 5.38 63.53
C VAL A 15 -24.24 5.11 62.05
N ARG A 16 -23.80 3.91 61.59
CA ARG A 16 -24.00 2.50 62.07
C ARG A 16 -22.77 1.53 61.93
N THR A 17 -22.94 0.40 61.22
CA THR A 17 -22.08 -0.81 60.95
C THR A 17 -22.65 -1.51 59.69
N ARG A 18 -22.19 -2.63 59.07
CA ARG A 18 -21.37 -3.83 59.43
C ARG A 18 -19.83 -3.58 59.45
N SER A 19 -18.86 -4.50 59.54
CA SER A 19 -18.73 -5.99 59.72
C SER A 19 -18.70 -6.91 58.45
N TYR A 20 -17.81 -7.90 58.28
CA TYR A 20 -16.98 -8.68 59.21
C TYR A 20 -15.58 -9.04 58.65
N LEU A 21 -14.63 -9.39 59.53
CA LEU A 21 -13.37 -10.10 59.22
C LEU A 21 -12.85 -10.78 60.50
N LEU A 22 -12.51 -12.08 60.51
CA LEU A 22 -11.47 -12.73 61.38
C LEU A 22 -11.44 -14.29 61.38
N VAL A 23 -10.22 -14.83 61.55
CA VAL A 23 -9.79 -16.21 61.93
C VAL A 23 -10.05 -17.39 60.97
N LEU A 24 -8.97 -17.85 60.30
CA LEU A 24 -8.41 -19.19 60.56
C LEU A 24 -6.97 -19.34 60.03
N VAL A 25 -6.00 -19.46 60.95
CA VAL A 25 -4.63 -19.93 60.64
C VAL A 25 -4.48 -21.30 61.30
N LEU A 26 -4.39 -22.36 60.50
CA LEU A 26 -3.74 -23.66 60.78
C LEU A 26 -4.18 -24.72 59.76
N LEU A 27 -3.35 -24.96 58.73
CA LEU A 27 -3.04 -26.29 58.17
C LEU A 27 -2.09 -26.11 56.97
N ALA A 28 -0.88 -26.65 57.08
CA ALA A 28 0.03 -26.80 55.96
C ALA A 28 0.08 -28.28 55.54
N PRO A 29 -0.09 -28.63 54.26
CA PRO A 29 0.51 -29.83 53.69
C PRO A 29 2.00 -29.59 53.43
N LEU A 30 2.79 -30.66 53.43
CA LEU A 30 4.21 -30.61 53.12
C LEU A 30 4.40 -30.73 51.59
N PHE A 31 5.11 -29.77 50.99
CA PHE A 31 5.81 -30.01 49.73
C PHE A 31 7.31 -29.84 49.94
N SER A 32 8.05 -30.86 49.49
CA SER A 32 9.50 -30.95 49.57
C SER A 32 10.05 -30.94 48.15
N GLY A 33 10.98 -30.04 47.84
CA GLY A 33 11.56 -29.97 46.50
C GLY A 33 11.98 -28.56 46.12
N VAL A 34 13.04 -28.04 46.75
CA VAL A 34 13.75 -26.90 46.17
C VAL A 34 14.55 -27.43 44.99
N SER A 35 13.99 -27.29 43.79
CA SER A 35 14.77 -27.24 42.55
C SER A 35 14.94 -25.76 42.21
N ALA A 36 16.04 -25.17 42.65
CA ALA A 36 16.39 -23.81 42.27
C ALA A 36 16.99 -23.82 40.85
N ALA A 37 16.12 -23.84 39.84
CA ALA A 37 16.44 -23.25 38.56
C ALA A 37 16.30 -21.73 38.73
N ASP A 38 17.36 -20.98 38.44
CA ASP A 38 17.41 -19.52 38.64
C ASP A 38 16.73 -18.81 37.47
N ALA A 39 15.43 -19.09 37.30
CA ALA A 39 14.58 -18.43 36.32
C ALA A 39 14.42 -16.97 36.74
N ARG A 40 15.11 -16.07 36.02
CA ARG A 40 14.76 -14.65 36.03
C ARG A 40 13.34 -14.52 35.52
N ALA A 41 12.53 -13.69 36.18
CA ALA A 41 11.27 -13.28 35.60
C ALA A 41 11.55 -12.58 34.26
N MET A 42 10.62 -12.73 33.32
CA MET A 42 10.66 -11.96 32.09
C MET A 42 10.37 -10.49 32.42
N ASP A 43 11.20 -9.59 31.93
CA ASP A 43 10.87 -8.16 31.83
C ASP A 43 10.11 -7.98 30.50
N LEU A 44 9.02 -7.23 30.54
CA LEU A 44 8.22 -6.84 29.37
C LEU A 44 8.07 -5.31 29.42
N THR A 45 8.30 -4.64 28.29
CA THR A 45 8.21 -3.18 28.16
C THR A 45 7.70 -2.81 26.77
N LEU A 46 6.65 -1.99 26.70
CA LEU A 46 6.07 -1.49 25.47
C LEU A 46 6.63 -0.10 25.10
N GLU A 47 7.20 0.05 23.91
CA GLU A 47 7.78 1.31 23.43
C GLU A 47 7.13 1.81 22.13
N ILE A 48 7.08 3.14 21.95
CA ILE A 48 6.51 3.84 20.79
C ILE A 48 7.31 5.11 20.46
N THR A 49 7.39 5.46 19.18
CA THR A 49 8.16 6.60 18.68
C THR A 49 7.59 7.97 19.09
N LYS A 50 6.26 8.11 19.17
CA LYS A 50 5.55 9.33 19.58
C LYS A 50 4.25 9.01 20.31
N LYS A 51 3.75 9.97 21.09
CA LYS A 51 2.50 9.84 21.88
C LYS A 51 1.26 10.42 21.20
N ASP A 52 1.41 11.23 20.16
CA ASP A 52 0.32 11.85 19.40
C ASP A 52 0.38 11.51 17.91
N TRP A 53 -0.66 10.84 17.43
CA TRP A 53 -0.80 10.29 16.07
C TRP A 53 -1.98 10.93 15.32
N TRP A 54 -2.06 10.73 14.01
CA TRP A 54 -3.21 11.04 13.16
C TRP A 54 -3.86 9.75 12.64
N SER A 55 -5.15 9.75 12.35
CA SER A 55 -5.95 8.54 12.09
C SER A 55 -5.62 7.79 10.79
N ASP A 56 -4.93 8.46 9.87
CA ASP A 56 -4.25 7.96 8.67
C ASP A 56 -2.91 7.24 8.98
N GLU A 57 -2.31 7.48 10.15
CA GLU A 57 -1.00 6.91 10.50
C GLU A 57 -1.12 5.53 11.19
N THR A 58 -0.26 4.59 10.78
CA THR A 58 -0.07 3.32 11.49
C THR A 58 0.76 3.51 12.76
N VAL A 59 0.20 3.16 13.93
CA VAL A 59 0.89 3.15 15.22
C VAL A 59 1.65 1.84 15.37
N VAL A 60 2.98 1.88 15.23
CA VAL A 60 3.86 0.73 15.49
C VAL A 60 4.30 0.73 16.96
N VAL A 61 4.07 -0.38 17.66
CA VAL A 61 4.43 -0.60 19.08
C VAL A 61 5.46 -1.73 19.18
N GLU A 62 6.66 -1.44 19.70
CA GLU A 62 7.67 -2.45 19.97
C GLU A 62 7.35 -3.16 21.30
N ILE A 63 7.08 -4.47 21.25
CA ILE A 63 6.99 -5.33 22.44
C ILE A 63 8.40 -5.83 22.78
N SER A 64 9.14 -5.07 23.60
CA SER A 64 10.49 -5.46 24.00
C SER A 64 10.47 -6.39 25.22
N MET A 65 11.09 -7.56 25.08
CA MET A 65 11.10 -8.62 26.11
C MET A 65 12.53 -9.01 26.50
N ARG A 66 12.73 -9.30 27.79
CA ARG A 66 14.05 -9.65 28.32
C ARG A 66 14.02 -10.84 29.28
N ASN A 67 14.94 -11.78 29.05
CA ASN A 67 14.98 -13.13 29.66
C ASN A 67 13.76 -14.02 29.29
N ALA A 68 13.14 -13.81 28.13
CA ALA A 68 12.05 -14.65 27.62
C ALA A 68 12.50 -16.12 27.40
N PRO A 69 11.59 -17.12 27.44
CA PRO A 69 11.94 -18.54 27.26
C PRO A 69 12.50 -18.86 25.86
N PHE A 70 13.84 -18.96 25.76
CA PHE A 70 14.55 -19.23 24.52
C PHE A 70 14.04 -20.47 23.76
N ASN A 71 13.80 -20.30 22.46
CA ASN A 71 13.38 -21.35 21.52
C ASN A 71 12.16 -22.17 22.01
N GLN A 72 11.16 -21.47 22.55
CA GLN A 72 9.82 -21.99 22.83
C GLN A 72 8.80 -21.12 22.10
N GLY A 73 7.69 -21.73 21.66
CA GLY A 73 6.55 -21.00 21.12
C GLY A 73 5.91 -20.13 22.20
N LEU A 74 5.92 -18.82 21.96
CA LEU A 74 5.29 -17.77 22.77
C LEU A 74 4.20 -17.08 21.94
N ARG A 75 3.22 -16.50 22.62
CA ARG A 75 2.17 -15.70 21.98
C ARG A 75 1.97 -14.40 22.77
N ALA A 76 2.01 -13.27 22.08
CA ALA A 76 1.63 -11.97 22.62
C ALA A 76 0.16 -11.73 22.27
N ASP A 77 -0.73 -11.89 23.23
CA ASP A 77 -2.14 -11.51 23.11
C ASP A 77 -2.28 -10.02 23.45
N TRP A 78 -2.95 -9.24 22.60
CA TRP A 78 -3.09 -7.80 22.80
C TRP A 78 -4.51 -7.29 22.57
N VAL A 79 -4.88 -6.25 23.31
CA VAL A 79 -6.21 -5.63 23.29
C VAL A 79 -6.05 -4.10 23.33
N LEU A 80 -6.63 -3.42 22.35
CA LEU A 80 -6.70 -1.97 22.29
C LEU A 80 -8.07 -1.50 22.77
N GLU A 81 -8.11 -0.68 23.82
CA GLU A 81 -9.34 -0.11 24.39
C GLU A 81 -9.37 1.43 24.27
N ASP A 82 -10.59 1.98 24.15
CA ASP A 82 -10.92 3.41 24.23
C ASP A 82 -11.98 3.67 25.32
N GLU A 83 -12.54 4.88 25.39
CA GLU A 83 -13.60 5.22 26.36
C GLU A 83 -14.94 4.47 26.12
N SER A 84 -15.11 3.83 24.95
CA SER A 84 -16.28 3.02 24.59
C SER A 84 -16.08 1.53 24.88
N GLY A 85 -14.83 1.04 24.90
CA GLY A 85 -14.44 -0.33 25.26
C GLY A 85 -13.38 -0.89 24.32
N VAL A 86 -13.40 -2.20 24.07
CA VAL A 86 -12.47 -2.85 23.12
C VAL A 86 -12.70 -2.34 21.71
N VAL A 87 -11.68 -1.71 21.15
CA VAL A 87 -11.66 -1.23 19.76
C VAL A 87 -11.20 -2.35 18.82
N MET A 88 -10.06 -2.96 19.14
CA MET A 88 -9.35 -3.95 18.34
C MET A 88 -8.62 -4.93 19.27
N ASN A 89 -8.34 -6.15 18.80
CA ASN A 89 -7.50 -7.12 19.50
C ASN A 89 -6.83 -8.06 18.49
N GLY A 90 -5.79 -8.76 18.92
CA GLY A 90 -5.08 -9.73 18.09
C GLY A 90 -4.09 -10.57 18.89
N SER A 91 -3.36 -11.45 18.22
CA SER A 91 -2.31 -12.26 18.84
C SER A 91 -1.16 -12.53 17.88
N ILE A 92 0.07 -12.30 18.28
CA ILE A 92 1.28 -12.60 17.49
C ILE A 92 1.99 -13.81 18.09
N GLN A 93 2.29 -14.83 17.28
CA GLN A 93 3.09 -15.99 17.67
C GLN A 93 4.55 -15.80 17.28
N PHE A 94 5.48 -16.12 18.18
CA PHE A 94 6.92 -15.94 17.98
C PHE A 94 7.72 -16.94 18.83
N SER A 95 9.05 -16.87 18.75
CA SER A 95 9.95 -17.63 19.62
C SER A 95 11.13 -16.76 20.04
N ALA A 96 11.48 -16.77 21.32
CA ALA A 96 12.55 -15.91 21.83
C ALA A 96 13.92 -16.34 21.27
N THR A 97 14.56 -15.43 20.54
CA THR A 97 15.82 -15.65 19.80
C THR A 97 17.07 -15.43 20.65
N GLY A 98 16.94 -14.85 21.86
CA GLY A 98 18.10 -14.52 22.69
C GLY A 98 17.76 -14.10 24.12
N THR A 99 18.62 -13.27 24.72
CA THR A 99 18.37 -12.64 26.04
C THR A 99 17.41 -11.46 25.95
N PHE A 100 17.34 -10.85 24.76
CA PHE A 100 16.36 -9.84 24.37
C PHE A 100 15.61 -10.38 23.14
N THR A 101 14.36 -9.98 22.98
CA THR A 101 13.53 -10.28 21.81
C THR A 101 12.51 -9.16 21.70
N SER A 102 12.44 -8.51 20.54
CA SER A 102 11.38 -7.55 20.19
C SER A 102 10.42 -8.17 19.19
N VAL A 103 9.16 -7.73 19.22
CA VAL A 103 8.09 -8.11 18.30
C VAL A 103 7.18 -6.90 18.14
N ASP A 104 6.89 -6.49 16.91
CA ASP A 104 6.13 -5.26 16.66
C ASP A 104 4.64 -5.54 16.47
N VAL A 105 3.80 -4.68 17.03
CA VAL A 105 2.36 -4.62 16.74
C VAL A 105 2.09 -3.35 15.94
N SER A 106 1.67 -3.51 14.68
CA SER A 106 1.16 -2.41 13.86
C SER A 106 -0.34 -2.26 14.08
N LEU A 107 -0.79 -1.07 14.45
CA LEU A 107 -2.19 -0.72 14.66
C LEU A 107 -2.59 0.38 13.68
N SER A 108 -3.58 0.12 12.83
CA SER A 108 -4.16 1.08 11.88
C SER A 108 -5.69 0.91 11.83
N GLN A 109 -6.40 1.78 11.11
CA GLN A 109 -7.84 1.63 10.81
C GLN A 109 -8.78 1.47 12.04
N PHE A 110 -8.36 1.97 13.21
CA PHE A 110 -9.05 1.74 14.48
C PHE A 110 -9.77 2.97 15.08
N TYR A 111 -9.56 4.18 14.55
CA TYR A 111 -10.15 5.39 15.15
C TYR A 111 -11.68 5.41 15.00
N ARG A 112 -12.40 5.59 16.12
CA ARG A 112 -13.88 5.58 16.20
C ARG A 112 -14.48 6.83 16.85
N GLY A 113 -13.73 7.93 16.89
CA GLY A 113 -14.16 9.20 17.49
C GLY A 113 -13.69 9.44 18.94
N SER A 114 -13.01 8.47 19.55
CA SER A 114 -12.31 8.63 20.83
C SER A 114 -10.86 9.02 20.58
N HIS A 115 -10.31 10.01 21.29
CA HIS A 115 -8.90 10.40 21.12
C HIS A 115 -7.93 9.49 21.89
N PHE A 116 -8.29 9.12 23.12
CA PHE A 116 -7.39 8.44 24.05
C PHE A 116 -7.57 6.92 23.98
N HIS A 117 -6.46 6.22 23.75
CA HIS A 117 -6.43 4.77 23.60
C HIS A 117 -5.44 4.16 24.60
N THR A 118 -5.71 2.95 25.07
CA THR A 118 -4.78 2.15 25.88
C THR A 118 -4.64 0.75 25.29
N LEU A 119 -3.40 0.36 25.02
CA LEU A 119 -3.04 -0.98 24.58
C LEU A 119 -2.62 -1.80 25.80
N TYR A 120 -3.23 -2.97 25.96
CA TYR A 120 -2.87 -4.00 26.93
C TYR A 120 -2.19 -5.15 26.19
N VAL A 121 -1.04 -5.62 26.68
CA VAL A 121 -0.32 -6.77 26.11
C VAL A 121 -0.04 -7.81 27.19
N SER A 122 -0.39 -9.07 26.94
CA SER A 122 -0.13 -10.22 27.80
C SER A 122 0.61 -11.29 27.00
N VAL A 123 1.85 -11.60 27.40
CA VAL A 123 2.68 -12.61 26.73
C VAL A 123 2.54 -13.95 27.45
N VAL A 124 2.07 -14.97 26.73
CA VAL A 124 1.82 -16.32 27.25
C VAL A 124 2.74 -17.38 26.62
N ASP A 125 2.95 -18.48 27.34
CA ASP A 125 3.64 -19.67 26.83
C ASP A 125 2.70 -20.67 26.12
N SER A 126 3.29 -21.72 25.54
CA SER A 126 2.59 -22.86 24.94
C SER A 126 1.63 -23.64 25.87
N THR A 127 1.63 -23.39 27.19
CA THR A 127 0.65 -23.92 28.15
C THR A 127 -0.49 -22.93 28.45
N ASN A 128 -0.49 -21.79 27.76
CA ASN A 128 -1.33 -20.61 27.98
C ASN A 128 -1.16 -20.00 29.39
N SER A 129 0.06 -20.08 29.94
CA SER A 129 0.44 -19.39 31.17
C SER A 129 1.10 -18.05 30.84
N THR A 130 0.58 -16.96 31.42
CA THR A 130 1.17 -15.62 31.33
C THR A 130 2.58 -15.60 31.92
N LEU A 131 3.49 -14.97 31.18
CA LEU A 131 4.91 -14.77 31.51
C LEU A 131 5.21 -13.31 31.91
N GLY A 132 4.47 -12.36 31.33
CA GLY A 132 4.55 -10.92 31.61
C GLY A 132 3.36 -10.18 31.00
N GLU A 133 2.99 -9.05 31.60
CA GLU A 133 1.91 -8.17 31.15
C GLU A 133 2.38 -6.71 31.31
N ASP A 134 2.02 -5.85 30.36
CA ASP A 134 2.33 -4.41 30.39
C ASP A 134 1.19 -3.63 29.69
N GLU A 135 1.05 -2.35 30.02
CA GLU A 135 0.00 -1.46 29.49
C GLU A 135 0.58 -0.10 29.07
N MET A 136 0.10 0.44 27.95
CA MET A 136 0.51 1.78 27.52
C MET A 136 -0.62 2.55 26.83
N SER A 137 -0.73 3.84 27.17
CA SER A 137 -1.67 4.75 26.52
C SER A 137 -0.98 5.65 25.49
N PHE A 138 -1.73 6.03 24.45
CA PHE A 138 -1.34 7.01 23.44
C PHE A 138 -2.59 7.78 22.95
N THR A 139 -2.39 8.87 22.21
CA THR A 139 -3.48 9.71 21.70
C THR A 139 -3.50 9.69 20.19
N MET A 140 -4.70 9.50 19.63
CA MET A 140 -4.99 9.51 18.21
C MET A 140 -5.91 10.71 17.91
N PHE A 141 -5.56 11.50 16.91
CA PHE A 141 -6.36 12.64 16.44
C PHE A 141 -6.91 12.33 15.05
N ARG A 142 -8.12 12.79 14.74
CA ARG A 142 -8.67 12.56 13.40
C ARG A 142 -8.06 13.54 12.40
N GLN A 143 -7.77 13.06 11.19
CA GLN A 143 -7.50 13.94 10.07
C GLN A 143 -8.72 14.82 9.70
N VAL A 144 -8.44 15.94 9.01
CA VAL A 144 -9.47 16.88 8.57
C VAL A 144 -9.04 17.68 7.34
N VAL A 145 -9.96 17.84 6.37
CA VAL A 145 -9.84 18.86 5.32
C VAL A 145 -10.06 20.25 5.95
N MET A 146 -8.99 21.02 6.04
CA MET A 146 -9.03 22.40 6.57
C MET A 146 -9.65 23.39 5.56
N PRO A 147 -10.58 24.26 5.99
CA PRO A 147 -11.25 25.19 5.09
C PRO A 147 -10.31 26.31 4.60
N SER A 148 -10.20 26.48 3.28
CA SER A 148 -9.26 27.43 2.67
C SER A 148 -9.35 28.86 3.23
N ALA A 149 -8.24 29.36 3.78
CA ALA A 149 -8.10 30.68 4.37
C ALA A 149 -7.08 31.53 3.58
N GLY A 150 -7.40 32.80 3.34
CA GLY A 150 -6.49 33.75 2.67
C GLY A 150 -5.54 34.49 3.61
N GLN A 151 -5.78 34.42 4.93
CA GLN A 151 -4.89 34.87 6.02
C GLN A 151 -5.51 34.46 7.36
N LEU A 152 -4.68 34.28 8.38
CA LEU A 152 -5.07 34.07 9.77
C LEU A 152 -4.71 35.33 10.59
N LEU A 153 -5.72 36.16 10.88
CA LEU A 153 -5.58 37.42 11.63
C LEU A 153 -5.86 37.16 13.11
N SER A 154 -4.91 37.40 14.01
CA SER A 154 -5.06 37.06 15.44
C SER A 154 -5.05 38.27 16.35
N PHE A 155 -6.02 38.34 17.27
CA PHE A 155 -6.11 39.31 18.36
C PHE A 155 -6.23 38.57 19.69
N GLY A 156 -5.63 39.11 20.75
CA GLY A 156 -5.61 38.40 22.03
C GLY A 156 -4.52 38.81 22.99
N ASP A 157 -4.23 37.92 23.93
CA ASP A 157 -3.20 38.11 24.95
C ASP A 157 -1.98 37.17 24.78
N SER A 158 -1.27 36.85 25.87
CA SER A 158 -0.03 36.05 25.84
C SER A 158 -0.21 34.64 25.30
N LEU A 159 -1.41 34.06 25.34
CA LEU A 159 -1.68 32.72 24.77
C LEU A 159 -1.57 32.69 23.24
N SER A 160 -1.60 33.85 22.57
CA SER A 160 -1.49 33.97 21.11
C SER A 160 -0.40 34.95 20.65
N ASP A 161 0.40 35.51 21.57
CA ASP A 161 1.44 36.49 21.24
C ASP A 161 2.72 35.82 20.72
N MET A 162 3.02 36.03 19.44
CA MET A 162 4.22 35.52 18.76
C MET A 162 5.40 36.51 18.78
N GLY A 163 5.45 37.44 19.75
CA GLY A 163 6.61 38.30 20.03
C GLY A 163 6.32 39.81 20.11
N ASN A 164 5.06 40.25 20.02
CA ASN A 164 4.68 41.66 20.07
C ASN A 164 5.00 42.30 21.44
N ALA A 165 4.76 41.62 22.56
CA ALA A 165 5.23 42.11 23.85
C ALA A 165 6.76 42.23 23.90
N LYS A 166 7.48 41.30 23.25
CA LYS A 166 8.95 41.25 23.21
C LYS A 166 9.57 42.35 22.35
N ALA A 167 9.04 42.58 21.16
CA ALA A 167 9.47 43.65 20.25
C ALA A 167 8.98 45.05 20.68
N SER A 168 8.11 45.14 21.69
CA SER A 168 7.72 46.41 22.30
C SER A 168 8.77 46.94 23.28
N PHE A 169 8.58 48.17 23.75
CA PHE A 169 9.37 48.78 24.83
C PHE A 169 9.33 47.99 26.16
N LEU A 170 8.44 47.00 26.34
CA LEU A 170 8.43 46.09 27.49
C LEU A 170 9.60 45.11 27.48
N ASN A 171 10.12 44.74 26.29
CA ASN A 171 11.16 43.73 26.11
C ASN A 171 10.87 42.39 26.85
N THR A 172 9.59 42.04 27.01
CA THR A 172 9.08 40.94 27.86
C THR A 172 8.40 39.90 26.97
N PRO A 173 8.61 38.58 27.12
CA PRO A 173 9.35 37.91 28.20
C PRO A 173 10.88 37.92 28.00
N ASP A 174 11.63 37.43 29.00
CA ASP A 174 13.08 37.23 28.87
C ASP A 174 13.38 36.01 27.97
N VAL A 175 14.36 36.15 27.07
CA VAL A 175 14.74 35.12 26.09
C VAL A 175 16.26 34.92 26.20
N PRO A 176 16.77 33.77 26.71
CA PRO A 176 16.05 32.70 27.43
C PRO A 176 15.44 33.19 28.77
N PRO A 177 14.54 32.43 29.43
CA PRO A 177 14.17 31.03 29.18
C PRO A 177 13.03 30.82 28.17
N TYR A 178 12.32 31.88 27.75
CA TYR A 178 11.22 31.76 26.80
C TYR A 178 11.74 31.66 25.36
N TRP A 179 10.99 30.98 24.48
CA TRP A 179 11.36 30.77 23.08
C TRP A 179 10.88 31.91 22.18
N GLN A 180 11.80 32.51 21.42
CA GLN A 180 11.55 33.56 20.41
C GLN A 180 10.51 34.65 20.79
N GLY A 181 10.43 35.03 22.08
CA GLY A 181 9.50 36.04 22.57
C GLY A 181 8.03 35.61 22.72
N ARG A 182 7.69 34.34 22.46
CA ARG A 182 6.42 33.71 22.86
C ARG A 182 6.39 33.54 24.39
N PHE A 183 5.21 33.32 24.97
CA PHE A 183 5.06 33.04 26.41
C PHE A 183 5.17 31.54 26.76
N SER A 184 6.00 30.77 26.04
CA SER A 184 6.21 29.34 26.27
C SER A 184 7.67 28.90 26.02
N ASN A 185 7.99 27.61 26.20
CA ASN A 185 9.28 27.00 25.83
C ASN A 185 9.43 26.73 24.33
N GLY A 186 8.38 26.94 23.54
CA GLY A 186 8.37 26.80 22.09
C GLY A 186 7.26 27.60 21.44
N GLU A 187 6.74 27.12 20.32
CA GLU A 187 5.66 27.80 19.59
C GLU A 187 4.30 27.69 20.29
N VAL A 188 3.47 28.73 20.15
CA VAL A 188 2.10 28.77 20.69
C VAL A 188 1.10 28.12 19.72
N TRP A 189 -0.08 27.75 20.22
CA TRP A 189 -1.14 27.05 19.45
C TRP A 189 -1.43 27.65 18.06
N LEU A 190 -1.29 28.98 17.94
CA LEU A 190 -1.55 29.72 16.72
C LEU A 190 -0.56 29.37 15.59
N GLY A 191 0.69 29.00 15.90
CA GLY A 191 1.68 28.58 14.90
C GLY A 191 1.24 27.31 14.19
N TYR A 192 0.97 26.26 14.95
CA TYR A 192 0.37 25.01 14.45
C TYR A 192 -0.94 25.24 13.65
N LEU A 193 -1.74 26.24 14.02
CA LEU A 193 -2.94 26.62 13.25
C LEU A 193 -2.62 27.38 11.95
N TYR A 194 -1.54 28.18 11.89
CA TYR A 194 -1.03 28.72 10.62
C TYR A 194 -0.62 27.57 9.70
N ASP A 195 0.15 26.61 10.22
CA ASP A 195 0.66 25.45 9.47
C ASP A 195 -0.49 24.61 8.90
N ALA A 196 -1.51 24.29 9.72
CA ALA A 196 -2.70 23.55 9.28
C ALA A 196 -3.60 24.30 8.28
N TYR A 197 -3.49 25.62 8.16
CA TYR A 197 -4.14 26.39 7.09
C TYR A 197 -3.25 26.54 5.82
N GLY A 198 -2.02 26.00 5.82
CA GLY A 198 -1.03 26.23 4.76
C GLY A 198 -0.53 27.68 4.70
N LEU A 199 -0.60 28.42 5.81
CA LEU A 199 -0.33 29.86 5.87
C LEU A 199 0.98 30.18 6.57
N GLN A 200 1.74 31.14 6.03
CA GLN A 200 2.97 31.62 6.66
C GLN A 200 2.67 32.49 7.88
N SER A 201 3.24 32.12 9.02
CA SER A 201 3.08 32.88 10.28
C SER A 201 3.97 34.13 10.32
N SER A 202 3.64 35.09 11.19
CA SER A 202 4.39 36.35 11.32
C SER A 202 4.84 36.60 12.77
N ILE A 203 6.16 36.56 13.02
CA ILE A 203 6.75 36.94 14.31
C ILE A 203 6.34 38.37 14.68
N GLY A 204 5.96 38.55 15.95
CA GLY A 204 5.46 39.81 16.47
C GLY A 204 6.52 40.92 16.45
N SER A 205 6.25 42.00 15.72
CA SER A 205 7.12 43.19 15.61
C SER A 205 6.65 44.36 16.49
N GLY A 206 5.77 44.09 17.45
CA GLY A 206 5.37 45.01 18.51
C GLY A 206 4.10 45.78 18.16
N ILE A 207 4.12 47.10 18.27
CA ILE A 207 3.01 47.96 17.82
C ILE A 207 3.19 48.26 16.32
N ALA A 208 3.35 47.19 15.52
CA ALA A 208 3.76 47.28 14.13
C ALA A 208 2.62 47.69 13.18
N ASN A 209 2.95 48.37 12.08
CA ASN A 209 1.99 48.79 11.05
C ASN A 209 1.78 47.72 9.95
N SER A 210 2.16 46.47 10.22
CA SER A 210 2.11 45.31 9.32
C SER A 210 2.04 44.01 10.15
N GLY A 211 1.77 42.87 9.49
CA GLY A 211 1.71 41.55 10.13
C GLY A 211 0.33 41.18 10.70
N HIS A 212 -0.02 39.90 10.63
CA HIS A 212 -1.36 39.37 10.94
C HIS A 212 -1.51 38.93 12.41
N ASN A 213 -0.40 38.67 13.13
CA ASN A 213 -0.47 38.54 14.59
C ASN A 213 -0.49 39.92 15.27
N ARG A 214 -1.61 40.23 15.95
CA ARG A 214 -1.87 41.47 16.69
C ARG A 214 -2.02 41.24 18.20
N ALA A 215 -2.01 39.98 18.64
CA ALA A 215 -2.10 39.59 20.05
C ALA A 215 -0.88 40.10 20.83
N PHE A 216 -1.04 40.31 22.14
CA PHE A 216 -0.04 41.02 22.93
C PHE A 216 -0.05 40.59 24.40
N GLY A 217 1.08 40.14 24.93
CA GLY A 217 1.23 39.62 26.29
C GLY A 217 0.71 40.55 27.39
N GLY A 218 -0.16 40.02 28.26
CA GLY A 218 -0.80 40.75 29.36
C GLY A 218 -1.96 41.68 28.95
N ALA A 219 -2.40 41.65 27.68
CA ALA A 219 -3.56 42.40 27.22
C ALA A 219 -4.85 41.94 27.91
N GLN A 220 -5.75 42.87 28.20
CA GLN A 220 -7.09 42.60 28.71
C GLN A 220 -8.13 42.77 27.59
N THR A 221 -9.34 42.25 27.78
CA THR A 221 -10.43 42.37 26.77
C THR A 221 -10.89 43.80 26.52
N GLY A 222 -10.61 44.74 27.42
CA GLY A 222 -11.10 46.12 27.30
C GLY A 222 -10.56 46.92 26.10
N SER A 223 -10.89 48.21 26.09
CA SER A 223 -10.20 49.22 25.27
C SER A 223 -9.05 49.87 26.05
N GLY A 224 -8.25 50.71 25.39
CA GLY A 224 -7.15 51.46 26.01
C GLY A 224 -5.92 50.60 26.27
N TYR A 225 -5.20 50.88 27.35
CA TYR A 225 -3.94 50.20 27.68
C TYR A 225 -3.90 49.73 29.14
N ALA A 226 -3.67 48.44 29.37
CA ALA A 226 -3.33 47.92 30.69
C ALA A 226 -1.94 48.46 31.12
N TYR A 227 -1.79 48.73 32.41
CA TYR A 227 -0.59 49.34 33.00
C TYR A 227 -0.08 50.62 32.29
N LEU A 228 -1.00 51.38 31.66
CA LEU A 228 -0.76 52.57 30.81
C LEU A 228 -0.12 52.29 29.43
N ILE A 229 0.29 51.06 29.13
CA ILE A 229 1.30 50.78 28.09
C ILE A 229 1.09 49.48 27.28
N ILE A 230 0.36 48.49 27.81
CA ILE A 230 0.04 47.22 27.12
C ILE A 230 -1.26 47.41 26.34
N PRO A 231 -1.30 47.28 25.00
CA PRO A 231 -2.53 47.48 24.22
C PRO A 231 -3.55 46.36 24.47
N ASN A 232 -4.67 46.72 25.09
CA ASN A 232 -5.82 45.82 25.26
C ASN A 232 -6.45 45.48 23.91
N VAL A 233 -7.23 44.39 23.83
CA VAL A 233 -7.76 43.82 22.58
C VAL A 233 -8.51 44.86 21.72
N GLY A 234 -9.36 45.71 22.32
CA GLY A 234 -10.06 46.77 21.58
C GLY A 234 -9.11 47.82 20.96
N SER A 235 -7.93 48.03 21.56
CA SER A 235 -6.87 48.88 21.00
C SER A 235 -6.06 48.16 19.92
N GLN A 236 -5.85 46.85 20.02
CA GLN A 236 -5.20 46.04 18.97
C GLN A 236 -6.04 46.10 17.68
N ILE A 237 -7.34 45.82 17.79
CA ILE A 237 -8.32 45.87 16.69
C ILE A 237 -8.40 47.29 16.11
N THR A 238 -8.58 48.30 16.95
CA THR A 238 -8.68 49.69 16.49
C THR A 238 -7.38 50.19 15.84
N SER A 239 -6.21 49.74 16.30
CA SER A 239 -4.91 50.06 15.68
C SER A 239 -4.75 49.35 14.33
N TYR A 240 -5.11 48.07 14.22
CA TYR A 240 -5.07 47.32 12.96
C TYR A 240 -5.95 47.98 11.88
N LEU A 241 -7.21 48.27 12.23
CA LEU A 241 -8.20 48.87 11.33
C LEU A 241 -7.92 50.33 10.96
N SER A 242 -6.99 51.01 11.64
CA SER A 242 -6.60 52.39 11.33
C SER A 242 -5.22 52.54 10.67
N ASN A 243 -4.27 51.65 10.99
CA ASN A 243 -2.87 51.78 10.58
C ASN A 243 -2.39 50.68 9.62
N VAL A 244 -3.11 49.55 9.50
CA VAL A 244 -2.71 48.40 8.68
C VAL A 244 -3.70 48.17 7.54
N GLN A 245 -4.94 47.80 7.87
CA GLN A 245 -5.95 47.40 6.89
C GLN A 245 -7.35 47.73 7.39
N SER A 246 -8.00 48.72 6.76
CA SER A 246 -9.32 49.22 7.18
C SER A 246 -10.50 48.31 6.84
N THR A 247 -10.28 47.28 6.02
CA THR A 247 -11.31 46.30 5.60
C THR A 247 -10.72 44.89 5.55
N ILE A 248 -11.24 43.98 6.36
CA ILE A 248 -10.82 42.58 6.44
C ILE A 248 -11.44 41.80 5.26
N PRO A 249 -10.69 40.96 4.52
CA PRO A 249 -11.24 40.13 3.45
C PRO A 249 -12.22 39.08 3.98
N SER A 250 -13.21 38.68 3.18
CA SER A 250 -14.21 37.69 3.60
C SER A 250 -13.66 36.25 3.72
N ASN A 251 -12.50 35.96 3.11
CA ASN A 251 -11.75 34.71 3.26
C ASN A 251 -10.64 34.79 4.31
N ALA A 252 -10.59 35.86 5.11
CA ALA A 252 -9.71 35.91 6.28
C ALA A 252 -10.38 35.23 7.48
N VAL A 253 -9.61 34.38 8.16
CA VAL A 253 -10.00 33.78 9.45
C VAL A 253 -9.50 34.70 10.56
N VAL A 254 -10.35 35.00 11.55
CA VAL A 254 -10.01 35.89 12.66
C VAL A 254 -9.99 35.14 13.99
N SER A 255 -8.79 34.87 14.51
CA SER A 255 -8.59 34.34 15.86
C SER A 255 -8.80 35.44 16.91
N LEU A 256 -9.57 35.15 17.96
CA LEU A 256 -9.85 36.09 19.05
C LEU A 256 -9.88 35.36 20.41
N TRP A 257 -8.74 35.33 21.11
CA TRP A 257 -8.62 34.66 22.42
C TRP A 257 -8.05 35.61 23.49
N ALA A 258 -8.87 35.95 24.49
CA ALA A 258 -8.49 36.80 25.61
C ALA A 258 -9.46 36.65 26.79
N GLY A 259 -9.05 37.15 27.96
CA GLY A 259 -9.88 37.26 29.17
C GLY A 259 -9.25 36.68 30.43
N GLY A 260 -8.23 35.82 30.28
CA GLY A 260 -7.49 35.28 31.42
C GLY A 260 -6.83 36.38 32.25
N ASN A 261 -6.28 37.40 31.59
CA ASN A 261 -5.67 38.56 32.24
C ASN A 261 -6.67 39.41 33.04
N ASP A 262 -7.90 39.59 32.52
CA ASP A 262 -8.97 40.34 33.19
C ASP A 262 -9.31 39.71 34.56
N PHE A 263 -9.35 38.38 34.65
CA PHE A 263 -9.54 37.63 35.90
C PHE A 263 -8.27 37.53 36.76
N LEU A 264 -7.10 37.26 36.18
CA LEU A 264 -5.81 37.15 36.88
C LEU A 264 -5.49 38.42 37.67
N TYR A 265 -5.79 39.59 37.09
CA TYR A 265 -5.58 40.92 37.68
C TYR A 265 -6.81 41.48 38.40
N GLY A 266 -8.00 40.86 38.24
CA GLY A 266 -9.25 41.29 38.87
C GLY A 266 -9.76 42.64 38.37
N THR A 267 -9.61 42.94 37.08
CA THR A 267 -10.00 44.22 36.48
C THR A 267 -11.41 44.22 35.88
N ALA A 268 -11.97 43.04 35.58
CA ALA A 268 -13.34 42.85 35.10
C ALA A 268 -13.98 41.57 35.67
N ASN A 269 -15.29 41.42 35.47
CA ASN A 269 -16.08 40.23 35.79
C ASN A 269 -16.65 39.60 34.50
N ALA A 270 -17.23 38.40 34.59
CA ALA A 270 -17.79 37.68 33.43
C ALA A 270 -18.62 38.56 32.47
N ASP A 271 -19.62 39.29 32.99
CA ASP A 271 -20.48 40.19 32.20
C ASP A 271 -19.69 41.21 31.36
N THR A 272 -18.65 41.79 31.96
CA THR A 272 -17.86 42.87 31.35
C THR A 272 -16.95 42.32 30.26
N ILE A 273 -16.38 41.13 30.48
CA ILE A 273 -15.51 40.44 29.52
C ILE A 273 -16.34 39.98 28.31
N ALA A 274 -17.52 39.39 28.54
CA ALA A 274 -18.46 39.01 27.48
C ALA A 274 -18.92 40.22 26.65
N ALA A 275 -19.27 41.34 27.30
CA ALA A 275 -19.68 42.57 26.60
C ALA A 275 -18.53 43.20 25.78
N ASN A 276 -17.27 43.09 26.23
CA ASN A 276 -16.11 43.49 25.44
C ASN A 276 -15.96 42.61 24.18
N MET A 277 -16.06 41.28 24.34
CA MET A 277 -15.96 40.32 23.22
C MET A 277 -17.09 40.52 22.19
N GLU A 278 -18.32 40.81 22.63
CA GLU A 278 -19.41 41.21 21.73
C GLU A 278 -19.02 42.43 20.87
N SER A 279 -18.49 43.47 21.52
CA SER A 279 -18.06 44.70 20.82
C SER A 279 -16.98 44.40 19.78
N HIS A 280 -16.04 43.50 20.07
CA HIS A 280 -14.94 43.16 19.17
C HIS A 280 -15.42 42.38 17.96
N ILE A 281 -16.23 41.33 18.15
CA ILE A 281 -16.80 40.53 17.06
C ILE A 281 -17.64 41.42 16.14
N ARG A 282 -18.46 42.32 16.71
CA ARG A 282 -19.23 43.33 15.95
C ARG A 282 -18.33 44.30 15.19
N GLN A 283 -17.25 44.80 15.79
CA GLN A 283 -16.30 45.71 15.14
C GLN A 283 -15.57 45.02 13.96
N LEU A 284 -15.10 43.79 14.15
CA LEU A 284 -14.39 43.00 13.14
C LEU A 284 -15.32 42.57 11.99
N SER A 285 -16.55 42.14 12.29
CA SER A 285 -17.56 41.81 11.28
C SER A 285 -17.99 43.06 10.47
N THR A 286 -18.11 44.22 11.12
CA THR A 286 -18.34 45.51 10.45
C THR A 286 -17.19 45.90 9.52
N ALA A 287 -15.95 45.54 9.87
CA ALA A 287 -14.78 45.72 9.02
C ALA A 287 -14.67 44.69 7.87
N GLY A 288 -15.48 43.64 7.85
CA GLY A 288 -15.56 42.66 6.74
C GLY A 288 -15.25 41.21 7.11
N ALA A 289 -14.78 40.93 8.34
CA ALA A 289 -14.49 39.56 8.77
C ALA A 289 -15.74 38.67 8.72
N ARG A 290 -15.62 37.45 8.20
CA ARG A 290 -16.74 36.49 8.09
C ARG A 290 -16.50 35.16 8.78
N THR A 291 -15.26 34.77 8.99
CA THR A 291 -14.89 33.54 9.70
C THR A 291 -14.07 33.89 10.93
N PHE A 292 -14.43 33.33 12.07
CA PHE A 292 -13.72 33.54 13.34
C PHE A 292 -13.35 32.21 13.99
N VAL A 293 -12.26 32.20 14.76
CA VAL A 293 -11.91 31.14 15.70
C VAL A 293 -11.89 31.76 17.09
N ILE A 294 -12.78 31.31 17.98
CA ILE A 294 -12.96 31.90 19.31
C ILE A 294 -12.90 30.80 20.36
N PRO A 295 -11.72 30.57 20.97
CA PRO A 295 -11.62 29.71 22.12
C PRO A 295 -12.28 30.32 23.35
N ASN A 296 -12.89 29.48 24.20
CA ASN A 296 -13.30 29.87 25.55
C ASN A 296 -12.08 29.92 26.51
N LEU A 297 -12.28 30.18 27.80
CA LEU A 297 -11.17 30.18 28.76
C LEU A 297 -10.98 28.79 29.43
N PRO A 298 -9.74 28.27 29.51
CA PRO A 298 -9.44 27.05 30.26
C PRO A 298 -9.63 27.25 31.77
N PRO A 299 -9.60 26.18 32.60
CA PRO A 299 -9.71 26.25 34.06
C PRO A 299 -8.54 27.00 34.71
N LEU A 300 -8.63 28.33 34.72
CA LEU A 300 -7.58 29.24 35.22
C LEU A 300 -7.21 28.98 36.67
N GLU A 301 -8.12 28.42 37.47
CA GLU A 301 -7.88 28.10 38.87
C GLU A 301 -6.86 26.99 39.10
N ASP A 302 -6.61 26.14 38.10
CA ASP A 302 -5.65 25.04 38.17
C ASP A 302 -4.26 25.44 37.66
N THR A 303 -4.08 26.69 37.20
CA THR A 303 -2.75 27.28 36.95
C THR A 303 -1.95 27.41 38.27
N PRO A 304 -0.61 27.23 38.26
CA PRO A 304 0.22 27.35 39.47
C PRO A 304 0.11 28.72 40.18
N GLU A 305 -0.19 29.80 39.46
CA GLU A 305 -0.45 31.12 40.02
C GLU A 305 -1.73 31.14 40.85
N ILE A 306 -2.87 30.65 40.32
CA ILE A 306 -4.13 30.64 41.08
C ILE A 306 -4.12 29.55 42.16
N GLN A 307 -3.47 28.41 41.93
CA GLN A 307 -3.24 27.41 42.97
C GLN A 307 -2.44 27.97 44.17
N SER A 308 -1.58 28.97 43.96
CA SER A 308 -0.88 29.67 45.06
C SER A 308 -1.78 30.63 45.88
N ARG A 309 -3.00 30.94 45.41
CA ARG A 309 -3.96 31.83 46.08
C ARG A 309 -4.86 31.04 47.04
N SER A 310 -5.60 31.74 47.90
CA SER A 310 -6.51 31.07 48.85
C SER A 310 -7.65 30.33 48.14
N SER A 311 -8.13 29.21 48.68
CA SER A 311 -9.20 28.42 48.05
C SER A 311 -10.50 29.18 47.78
N SER A 312 -10.82 30.22 48.56
CA SER A 312 -11.95 31.09 48.25
C SER A 312 -11.77 31.92 46.97
N ALA A 313 -10.52 32.29 46.64
CA ALA A 313 -10.18 33.00 45.42
C ALA A 313 -10.14 32.03 44.22
N GLN A 314 -9.58 30.83 44.40
CA GLN A 314 -9.67 29.72 43.41
C GLN A 314 -11.13 29.46 43.02
N THR A 315 -12.03 29.25 44.00
CA THR A 315 -13.47 29.01 43.75
C THR A 315 -14.17 30.23 43.12
N THR A 316 -13.74 31.46 43.43
CA THR A 316 -14.33 32.66 42.79
C THR A 316 -13.95 32.73 41.32
N ILE A 317 -12.67 32.49 40.98
CA ILE A 317 -12.17 32.53 39.61
C ILE A 317 -12.80 31.40 38.78
N ARG A 318 -12.82 30.16 39.29
CA ARG A 318 -13.56 29.03 38.71
C ARG A 318 -14.98 29.42 38.28
N ASN A 319 -15.75 29.98 39.21
CA ASN A 319 -17.15 30.30 38.96
C ASN A 319 -17.33 31.44 37.94
N GLU A 320 -16.46 32.46 37.95
CA GLU A 320 -16.49 33.56 36.98
C GLU A 320 -16.04 33.11 35.57
N VAL A 321 -15.07 32.18 35.47
CA VAL A 321 -14.66 31.57 34.20
C VAL A 321 -15.78 30.72 33.60
N ILE A 322 -16.43 29.87 34.41
CA ILE A 322 -17.59 29.07 34.00
C ILE A 322 -18.74 29.97 33.53
N ASP A 323 -19.04 31.05 34.25
CA ASP A 323 -20.08 32.00 33.84
C ASP A 323 -19.71 32.73 32.54
N TYR A 324 -18.46 33.20 32.41
CA TYR A 324 -17.98 33.80 31.17
C TYR A 324 -18.06 32.85 29.97
N ASN A 325 -17.63 31.59 30.12
CA ASN A 325 -17.69 30.59 29.04
C ASN A 325 -19.15 30.33 28.61
N SER A 326 -20.08 30.25 29.57
CA SER A 326 -21.52 30.12 29.33
C SER A 326 -22.11 31.36 28.62
N GLN A 327 -21.73 32.56 29.04
CA GLN A 327 -22.11 33.81 28.37
C GLN A 327 -21.53 33.88 26.95
N LEU A 328 -20.27 33.49 26.74
CA LEU A 328 -19.59 33.50 25.45
C LEU A 328 -20.21 32.52 24.45
N ALA A 329 -20.49 31.28 24.85
CA ALA A 329 -21.16 30.30 24.00
C ALA A 329 -22.55 30.79 23.56
N THR A 330 -23.31 31.37 24.50
CA THR A 330 -24.61 32.00 24.20
C THR A 330 -24.46 33.19 23.24
N LEU A 331 -23.44 34.03 23.46
CA LEU A 331 -23.16 35.21 22.63
C LEU A 331 -22.79 34.83 21.19
N VAL A 332 -21.88 33.87 21.01
CA VAL A 332 -21.39 33.44 19.70
C VAL A 332 -22.53 32.94 18.80
N ILE A 333 -23.39 32.05 19.32
CA ILE A 333 -24.56 31.52 18.61
C ILE A 333 -25.49 32.66 18.14
N ASN A 334 -25.75 33.65 19.00
CA ASN A 334 -26.56 34.81 18.65
C ASN A 334 -25.89 35.69 17.59
N LEU A 335 -24.58 35.94 17.68
CA LEU A 335 -23.84 36.77 16.72
C LEU A 335 -23.66 36.11 15.36
N GLN A 336 -23.49 34.78 15.29
CA GLN A 336 -23.49 34.03 14.02
C GLN A 336 -24.80 34.28 13.25
N ALA A 337 -25.94 34.12 13.92
CA ALA A 337 -27.26 34.33 13.34
C ALA A 337 -27.59 35.81 13.04
N GLU A 338 -27.16 36.75 13.88
CA GLU A 338 -27.43 38.19 13.69
C GLU A 338 -26.55 38.82 12.59
N LEU A 339 -25.26 38.49 12.56
CA LEU A 339 -24.26 39.13 11.70
C LEU A 339 -23.98 38.35 10.41
N ASN A 340 -24.52 37.14 10.25
CA ASN A 340 -24.22 36.20 9.17
C ASN A 340 -22.70 35.96 9.05
N ILE A 341 -22.12 35.47 10.15
CA ILE A 341 -20.70 35.09 10.28
C ILE A 341 -20.60 33.62 10.66
N ASN A 342 -19.51 32.95 10.27
CA ASN A 342 -19.13 31.66 10.82
C ASN A 342 -18.19 31.87 12.03
N VAL A 343 -18.34 31.05 13.07
CA VAL A 343 -17.49 31.07 14.27
C VAL A 343 -17.24 29.64 14.70
N TYR A 344 -15.98 29.21 14.58
CA TYR A 344 -15.48 27.99 15.19
C TYR A 344 -15.21 28.28 16.68
N SER A 345 -15.91 27.56 17.56
CA SER A 345 -15.80 27.73 19.01
C SER A 345 -14.92 26.63 19.59
N ILE A 346 -13.78 26.98 20.17
CA ILE A 346 -12.83 25.99 20.68
C ILE A 346 -13.04 25.83 22.19
N ASP A 347 -13.39 24.63 22.65
CA ASP A 347 -13.71 24.38 24.05
C ASP A 347 -12.45 24.10 24.90
N ALA A 348 -11.63 25.13 25.05
CA ALA A 348 -10.40 25.09 25.86
C ALA A 348 -10.65 24.70 27.33
N TRP A 349 -11.88 24.84 27.85
CA TRP A 349 -12.25 24.33 29.16
C TRP A 349 -12.22 22.79 29.20
N ASN A 350 -12.95 22.13 28.29
CA ASN A 350 -13.00 20.66 28.25
C ASN A 350 -11.66 20.07 27.78
N ILE A 351 -11.06 20.62 26.70
CA ILE A 351 -9.74 20.19 26.19
C ILE A 351 -8.67 20.14 27.30
N PHE A 352 -8.62 21.14 28.19
CA PHE A 352 -7.69 21.11 29.34
C PHE A 352 -8.05 20.02 30.36
N GLY A 353 -9.34 19.81 30.63
CA GLY A 353 -9.81 18.74 31.52
C GLY A 353 -9.42 17.35 31.00
N ASP A 354 -9.67 17.11 29.72
CA ASP A 354 -9.42 15.83 29.05
C ASP A 354 -7.92 15.52 28.99
N ILE A 355 -7.08 16.51 28.63
CA ILE A 355 -5.62 16.41 28.68
C ILE A 355 -5.11 16.18 30.12
N MET A 356 -5.69 16.85 31.13
CA MET A 356 -5.29 16.66 32.53
C MET A 356 -5.72 15.30 33.10
N GLN A 357 -6.80 14.71 32.59
CA GLN A 357 -7.26 13.37 32.95
C GLN A 357 -6.39 12.29 32.28
N ASN A 358 -6.18 12.40 30.96
CA ASN A 358 -5.54 11.38 30.12
C ASN A 358 -4.05 11.67 29.82
N LYS A 359 -3.42 12.49 30.67
CA LYS A 359 -2.01 12.96 30.61
C LYS A 359 -0.95 11.94 30.18
N GLU A 360 -1.08 10.68 30.60
CA GLU A 360 -0.12 9.60 30.33
C GLU A 360 -0.17 9.14 28.85
N ALA A 361 -1.33 9.27 28.21
CA ALA A 361 -1.51 9.09 26.76
C ALA A 361 -0.85 10.20 25.91
N LEU A 362 -0.44 11.30 26.55
CA LEU A 362 0.21 12.47 25.92
C LEU A 362 1.67 12.65 26.36
N GLY A 363 2.22 11.73 27.15
CA GLY A 363 3.58 11.83 27.71
C GLY A 363 3.75 12.86 28.83
N LEU A 364 2.65 13.36 29.41
CA LEU A 364 2.66 14.42 30.42
C LEU A 364 2.69 13.84 31.84
N THR A 365 3.76 14.10 32.60
CA THR A 365 3.93 13.62 33.97
C THR A 365 3.59 14.68 35.03
N ASN A 366 3.73 15.98 34.74
CA ASN A 366 3.43 17.06 35.68
C ASN A 366 2.33 18.02 35.18
N ILE A 367 1.17 17.94 35.84
CA ILE A 367 -0.02 18.75 35.54
C ILE A 367 -0.30 19.84 36.60
N GLN A 368 0.65 20.17 37.49
CA GLN A 368 0.42 21.02 38.67
C GLN A 368 1.51 22.07 38.96
N ASP A 369 2.78 21.77 38.70
CA ASP A 369 3.89 22.70 38.91
C ASP A 369 4.27 23.43 37.62
N ALA A 370 4.98 24.56 37.76
CA ALA A 370 5.61 25.25 36.64
C ALA A 370 6.98 24.63 36.33
N ALA A 371 7.24 24.24 35.07
CA ALA A 371 8.52 23.70 34.63
C ALA A 371 9.67 24.71 34.83
N CYS A 372 9.42 25.99 34.53
CA CYS A 372 10.31 27.09 34.81
C CYS A 372 10.04 27.63 36.23
N SER A 373 11.05 27.53 37.09
CA SER A 373 10.95 27.80 38.51
C SER A 373 11.94 28.87 38.98
N GLY A 374 11.46 29.73 39.87
CA GLY A 374 12.28 30.68 40.62
C GLY A 374 12.67 31.95 39.87
N SER A 375 11.93 33.04 40.10
CA SER A 375 12.56 34.36 40.21
C SER A 375 11.73 35.34 41.03
N SER A 376 12.39 36.39 41.52
CA SER A 376 11.73 37.56 42.11
C SER A 376 11.93 38.75 41.16
N THR A 377 11.07 38.85 40.15
CA THR A 377 10.99 39.98 39.23
C THR A 377 10.59 41.27 39.96
N LEU A 378 10.95 42.43 39.37
CA LEU A 378 10.62 43.74 39.94
C LEU A 378 9.12 44.10 39.82
N LEU A 379 8.40 43.37 38.97
CA LEU A 379 6.95 43.41 38.80
C LEU A 379 6.36 42.05 39.23
N PRO A 380 5.24 42.01 39.97
CA PRO A 380 4.62 40.77 40.44
C PRO A 380 3.78 40.12 39.32
N LEU A 381 4.45 39.66 38.26
CA LEU A 381 3.87 38.90 37.16
C LEU A 381 4.21 37.40 37.33
N PRO A 382 3.34 36.47 36.89
CA PRO A 382 3.52 35.02 37.07
C PRO A 382 4.61 34.39 36.15
N ILE A 383 5.51 35.21 35.62
CA ILE A 383 6.48 34.84 34.58
C ILE A 383 7.89 34.60 35.14
N CYS A 384 8.66 33.77 34.44
CA CYS A 384 10.07 33.55 34.67
C CYS A 384 10.96 34.72 34.18
N ASN A 385 12.26 34.67 34.49
CA ASN A 385 13.25 35.55 33.87
C ASN A 385 14.55 34.82 33.55
N SER A 386 15.50 35.51 32.93
CA SER A 386 16.81 35.01 32.48
C SER A 386 17.72 34.39 33.55
N GLY A 387 17.32 34.43 34.83
CA GLY A 387 18.00 33.73 35.95
C GLY A 387 17.21 32.55 36.54
N SER A 388 16.09 32.15 35.94
CA SER A 388 15.24 31.04 36.41
C SER A 388 15.77 29.66 36.00
N SER A 389 15.47 28.65 36.80
CA SER A 389 15.81 27.24 36.53
C SER A 389 14.65 26.52 35.85
N ILE A 390 14.89 25.94 34.68
CA ILE A 390 13.94 25.09 33.95
C ILE A 390 14.15 23.63 34.38
N ALA A 391 13.05 22.86 34.47
CA ALA A 391 13.09 21.40 34.57
C ALA A 391 13.80 20.77 33.36
N SER A 392 14.52 19.67 33.56
CA SER A 392 15.22 18.96 32.48
C SER A 392 14.28 18.22 31.53
N ASN A 393 13.07 17.90 32.00
CA ASN A 393 11.99 17.25 31.27
C ASN A 393 10.81 18.23 31.06
N VAL A 394 11.10 19.43 30.56
CA VAL A 394 10.10 20.51 30.37
C VAL A 394 8.90 20.07 29.52
N ASP A 395 9.10 19.13 28.60
CA ASP A 395 8.08 18.68 27.65
C ASP A 395 7.07 17.68 28.25
N GLU A 396 7.35 17.15 29.45
CA GLU A 396 6.41 16.36 30.27
C GLU A 396 5.48 17.24 31.14
N TYR A 397 5.62 18.57 31.09
CA TYR A 397 4.83 19.50 31.91
C TYR A 397 3.68 20.13 31.11
N VAL A 398 2.55 20.40 31.78
CA VAL A 398 1.45 21.22 31.22
C VAL A 398 1.79 22.71 31.24
N PHE A 399 2.43 23.20 32.30
CA PHE A 399 2.69 24.62 32.53
C PHE A 399 4.17 24.97 32.43
N PHE A 400 4.51 25.91 31.55
CA PHE A 400 5.88 26.38 31.41
C PHE A 400 6.25 27.34 32.55
N ASP A 401 5.43 28.36 32.79
CA ASP A 401 5.54 29.23 33.97
C ASP A 401 4.32 29.05 34.88
N LYS A 402 3.98 30.03 35.73
CA LYS A 402 2.84 29.88 36.64
C LYS A 402 1.47 30.13 36.01
N ALA A 403 1.40 30.54 34.75
CA ALA A 403 0.15 30.89 34.06
C ALA A 403 0.09 30.37 32.62
N HIS A 404 1.22 30.21 31.93
CA HIS A 404 1.25 29.88 30.50
C HIS A 404 1.57 28.38 30.24
N PRO A 405 0.97 27.77 29.20
CA PRO A 405 1.25 26.39 28.82
C PRO A 405 2.67 26.15 28.28
N THR A 406 3.10 24.90 28.25
CA THR A 406 4.27 24.43 27.48
C THR A 406 3.97 24.33 25.98
N GLN A 407 5.01 24.14 25.17
CA GLN A 407 4.90 23.87 23.74
C GLN A 407 4.01 22.66 23.45
N ASN A 408 4.21 21.54 24.16
CA ASN A 408 3.39 20.33 23.98
C ASN A 408 1.92 20.60 24.30
N MET A 409 1.63 21.30 25.39
CA MET A 409 0.26 21.69 25.70
C MET A 409 -0.34 22.60 24.60
N HIS A 410 0.44 23.53 24.04
CA HIS A 410 0.02 24.33 22.89
C HIS A 410 -0.18 23.51 21.59
N LYS A 411 0.65 22.49 21.33
CA LYS A 411 0.52 21.53 20.22
C LYS A 411 -0.79 20.76 20.32
N PHE A 412 -1.12 20.21 21.49
CA PHE A 412 -2.35 19.46 21.70
C PHE A 412 -3.59 20.34 21.59
N ILE A 413 -3.60 21.54 22.21
CA ILE A 413 -4.68 22.54 22.03
C ILE A 413 -4.88 22.87 20.54
N ALA A 414 -3.81 22.96 19.75
CA ALA A 414 -3.90 23.22 18.33
C ALA A 414 -4.49 22.03 17.54
N ARG A 415 -4.10 20.78 17.83
CA ARG A 415 -4.71 19.59 17.20
C ARG A 415 -6.23 19.54 17.45
N PHE A 416 -6.67 19.70 18.70
CA PHE A 416 -8.11 19.81 19.03
C PHE A 416 -8.78 21.01 18.33
N ALA A 417 -8.08 22.13 18.15
CA ALA A 417 -8.63 23.28 17.43
C ALA A 417 -8.73 23.04 15.91
N VAL A 418 -7.80 22.30 15.32
CA VAL A 418 -7.81 21.88 13.91
C VAL A 418 -9.00 20.95 13.65
N GLU A 419 -9.19 19.90 14.47
CA GLU A 419 -10.38 19.04 14.39
C GLU A 419 -11.71 19.80 14.52
N ALA A 420 -11.76 20.82 15.38
CA ALA A 420 -12.95 21.65 15.59
C ALA A 420 -13.19 22.73 14.50
N ILE A 421 -12.28 22.85 13.53
CA ILE A 421 -12.31 23.82 12.42
C ILE A 421 -12.51 23.13 11.06
N GLY A 422 -11.80 22.03 10.86
CA GLY A 422 -11.82 21.23 9.64
C GLY A 422 -13.12 20.45 9.44
N VAL A 423 -13.24 19.85 8.26
CA VAL A 423 -14.27 18.83 7.99
C VAL A 423 -13.59 17.47 8.09
N ALA A 424 -14.25 16.52 8.75
CA ALA A 424 -13.73 15.19 9.00
C ALA A 424 -13.39 14.44 7.71
N ASP A 425 -12.24 13.80 7.72
CA ASP A 425 -11.58 13.05 6.65
C ASP A 425 -10.71 12.05 7.43
N THR A 426 -11.18 10.82 7.63
CA THR A 426 -10.67 9.97 8.74
C THR A 426 -9.42 9.18 8.35
N ASP A 427 -9.25 8.87 7.07
CA ASP A 427 -8.14 8.12 6.49
C ASP A 427 -7.17 9.00 5.68
N GLY A 428 -7.50 10.27 5.43
CA GLY A 428 -6.57 11.27 4.93
C GLY A 428 -6.40 11.27 3.41
N ASP A 429 -7.31 10.63 2.67
CA ASP A 429 -7.25 10.57 1.20
C ASP A 429 -7.66 11.90 0.51
N GLY A 430 -8.27 12.83 1.28
CA GLY A 430 -8.76 14.13 0.84
C GLY A 430 -10.27 14.19 0.57
N VAL A 431 -11.00 13.09 0.76
CA VAL A 431 -12.45 12.95 0.60
C VAL A 431 -13.11 12.81 1.98
N VAL A 432 -13.76 13.89 2.40
CA VAL A 432 -14.40 13.97 3.73
C VAL A 432 -15.40 12.84 4.02
N ASP A 433 -15.46 12.37 5.28
CA ASP A 433 -16.31 11.29 5.87
C ASP A 433 -17.78 11.24 5.36
N THR A 434 -18.29 12.37 4.87
CA THR A 434 -19.69 12.57 4.46
C THR A 434 -19.94 12.40 2.96
N LEU A 435 -18.88 12.18 2.18
CA LEU A 435 -18.87 11.97 0.72
C LEU A 435 -18.09 10.70 0.33
N ASP A 436 -17.14 10.29 1.17
CA ASP A 436 -16.48 8.98 1.13
C ASP A 436 -17.48 7.81 1.13
N GLN A 437 -17.10 6.74 0.43
CA GLN A 437 -17.79 5.46 0.29
C GLN A 437 -16.87 4.25 0.53
N CYS A 438 -15.55 4.43 0.63
CA CYS A 438 -14.55 3.39 0.86
C CYS A 438 -13.64 3.71 2.06
N PRO A 439 -14.18 3.72 3.30
CA PRO A 439 -13.40 4.11 4.48
C PRO A 439 -12.13 3.27 4.64
N TRP A 440 -11.04 3.95 4.99
CA TRP A 440 -9.67 3.44 5.09
C TRP A 440 -8.95 3.22 3.76
N THR A 441 -9.19 4.13 2.81
CA THR A 441 -8.34 4.30 1.63
C THR A 441 -6.93 4.72 2.05
N ASP A 442 -5.91 4.07 1.49
CA ASP A 442 -4.51 4.37 1.81
C ASP A 442 -4.11 5.72 1.22
N SER A 443 -3.68 6.66 2.07
CA SER A 443 -3.34 8.04 1.70
C SER A 443 -2.07 8.20 0.85
N SER A 444 -1.33 7.11 0.59
CA SER A 444 -0.30 7.05 -0.45
C SER A 444 -0.86 6.79 -1.86
N THR A 445 -2.09 6.30 -1.96
CA THR A 445 -2.75 5.98 -3.23
C THR A 445 -3.60 7.15 -3.76
N THR A 446 -4.03 7.06 -5.03
CA THR A 446 -4.91 8.09 -5.62
C THR A 446 -6.38 7.66 -5.53
N ALA A 447 -7.07 8.22 -4.54
CA ALA A 447 -8.52 8.18 -4.45
C ALA A 447 -9.21 8.89 -5.62
N ASP A 448 -10.48 8.58 -5.85
CA ASP A 448 -11.34 9.29 -6.79
C ASP A 448 -12.27 10.31 -6.09
N GLN A 449 -13.39 10.67 -6.72
CA GLN A 449 -14.37 11.60 -6.14
C GLN A 449 -15.32 10.92 -5.13
N GLN A 450 -15.15 9.62 -4.90
CA GLN A 450 -15.97 8.77 -4.04
C GLN A 450 -15.20 8.29 -2.81
N GLY A 451 -13.90 8.61 -2.68
CA GLY A 451 -13.06 8.22 -1.55
C GLY A 451 -12.41 6.83 -1.70
N CYS A 452 -12.37 6.27 -2.92
CA CYS A 452 -11.91 4.91 -3.16
C CYS A 452 -10.60 4.89 -3.95
N ALA A 453 -9.57 4.13 -3.52
CA ALA A 453 -8.44 3.77 -4.39
C ALA A 453 -8.91 2.91 -5.57
N TRP A 454 -8.03 2.61 -6.54
CA TRP A 454 -8.37 1.73 -7.65
C TRP A 454 -8.76 0.32 -7.17
N SER A 455 -7.99 -0.27 -6.24
CA SER A 455 -8.20 -1.63 -5.72
C SER A 455 -9.49 -1.82 -4.92
N GLN A 456 -10.06 -0.75 -4.35
CA GLN A 456 -11.32 -0.79 -3.57
C GLN A 456 -12.58 -0.60 -4.43
N ARG A 457 -12.42 -0.36 -5.75
CA ARG A 457 -13.54 -0.19 -6.67
C ARG A 457 -13.88 -1.52 -7.33
N ASP A 458 -15.16 -1.67 -7.65
CA ASP A 458 -15.75 -2.65 -8.55
C ASP A 458 -15.88 -1.95 -9.92
N SER A 459 -15.23 -2.46 -10.98
CA SER A 459 -15.10 -1.76 -12.27
C SER A 459 -16.16 -2.14 -13.31
N ASP A 460 -16.56 -3.42 -13.35
CA ASP A 460 -17.51 -3.96 -14.31
C ASP A 460 -18.91 -4.18 -13.69
N GLY A 461 -19.00 -4.36 -12.37
CA GLY A 461 -20.24 -4.42 -11.60
C GLY A 461 -20.68 -5.85 -11.28
N ASP A 462 -19.75 -6.76 -10.96
CA ASP A 462 -20.02 -8.15 -10.60
C ASP A 462 -20.26 -8.34 -9.07
N GLY A 463 -19.58 -7.55 -8.23
CA GLY A 463 -19.63 -7.58 -6.76
C GLY A 463 -18.29 -7.86 -6.06
N VAL A 464 -17.20 -8.10 -6.80
CA VAL A 464 -15.82 -8.19 -6.32
C VAL A 464 -15.11 -6.85 -6.58
N VAL A 465 -13.99 -6.58 -5.89
CA VAL A 465 -13.23 -5.34 -6.05
C VAL A 465 -11.90 -5.60 -6.76
N ASN A 466 -11.45 -4.67 -7.60
CA ASN A 466 -10.26 -4.74 -8.46
C ASN A 466 -8.95 -5.21 -7.78
N GLY A 467 -8.85 -5.16 -6.45
CA GLY A 467 -7.70 -5.65 -5.69
C GLY A 467 -7.72 -7.16 -5.40
N GLU A 468 -8.90 -7.78 -5.42
CA GLU A 468 -9.14 -9.21 -5.21
C GLU A 468 -9.74 -9.89 -6.46
N ASP A 469 -10.25 -9.10 -7.42
CA ASP A 469 -10.71 -9.54 -8.74
C ASP A 469 -9.54 -9.95 -9.65
N THR A 470 -9.66 -11.12 -10.25
CA THR A 470 -8.70 -11.74 -11.19
C THR A 470 -9.25 -11.84 -12.61
N CYS A 471 -10.54 -11.56 -12.82
CA CYS A 471 -11.27 -11.68 -14.06
C CYS A 471 -11.90 -10.36 -14.56
N PRO A 472 -11.17 -9.22 -14.58
CA PRO A 472 -11.73 -7.92 -14.93
C PRO A 472 -12.33 -7.90 -16.34
N GLU A 473 -13.50 -7.26 -16.45
CA GLU A 473 -14.48 -7.33 -17.56
C GLU A 473 -15.51 -8.49 -17.48
N THR A 474 -15.78 -9.01 -16.28
CA THR A 474 -16.92 -9.93 -16.03
C THR A 474 -18.27 -9.26 -16.36
N PHE A 475 -19.21 -10.00 -16.94
CA PHE A 475 -20.47 -9.42 -17.39
C PHE A 475 -21.45 -9.16 -16.22
N SER A 476 -21.64 -7.89 -15.88
CA SER A 476 -22.49 -7.44 -14.76
C SER A 476 -23.89 -8.09 -14.74
N GLY A 477 -24.10 -8.93 -13.73
CA GLY A 477 -25.32 -9.68 -13.49
C GLY A 477 -25.20 -11.20 -13.58
N ASP A 478 -24.06 -11.71 -14.04
CA ASP A 478 -23.72 -13.13 -13.95
C ASP A 478 -23.33 -13.54 -12.51
N VAL A 479 -23.11 -14.83 -12.28
CA VAL A 479 -22.72 -15.37 -10.96
C VAL A 479 -21.24 -15.67 -10.95
N VAL A 480 -20.52 -15.02 -10.04
CA VAL A 480 -19.07 -15.12 -9.86
C VAL A 480 -18.67 -15.85 -8.59
N ASP A 481 -17.40 -16.23 -8.50
CA ASP A 481 -16.80 -16.79 -7.30
C ASP A 481 -16.10 -15.73 -6.42
N GLU A 482 -15.16 -16.15 -5.58
CA GLU A 482 -14.42 -15.27 -4.67
C GLU A 482 -13.31 -14.44 -5.35
N ASN A 483 -13.00 -14.70 -6.63
CA ASN A 483 -11.94 -14.03 -7.40
C ASN A 483 -12.49 -13.22 -8.59
N GLY A 484 -13.80 -12.92 -8.63
CA GLY A 484 -14.47 -12.15 -9.69
C GLY A 484 -14.81 -12.93 -10.95
N CYS A 485 -14.52 -14.23 -10.99
CA CYS A 485 -14.64 -15.03 -12.22
C CYS A 485 -16.02 -15.67 -12.35
N SER A 486 -16.72 -15.43 -13.47
CA SER A 486 -17.91 -16.19 -13.82
C SER A 486 -17.56 -17.57 -14.40
N ALA A 487 -18.49 -18.52 -14.35
CA ALA A 487 -18.35 -19.83 -14.98
C ALA A 487 -18.04 -19.79 -16.50
N SER A 488 -18.24 -18.65 -17.18
CA SER A 488 -17.88 -18.48 -18.60
C SER A 488 -16.46 -17.97 -18.86
N GLN A 489 -15.72 -17.64 -17.80
CA GLN A 489 -14.34 -17.13 -17.82
C GLN A 489 -13.36 -18.08 -17.12
N ARG A 490 -13.87 -19.11 -16.45
CA ARG A 490 -13.09 -20.14 -15.76
C ARG A 490 -13.02 -21.40 -16.60
N ASP A 491 -11.86 -22.02 -16.53
CA ASP A 491 -11.46 -23.31 -17.08
C ASP A 491 -10.77 -23.97 -15.88
N SER A 492 -11.52 -24.82 -15.17
CA SER A 492 -11.24 -25.14 -13.75
C SER A 492 -10.28 -26.32 -13.55
N ASP A 493 -10.00 -27.07 -14.60
CA ASP A 493 -9.08 -28.22 -14.69
C ASP A 493 -8.05 -28.07 -15.82
N GLY A 494 -8.33 -27.24 -16.85
CA GLY A 494 -7.38 -26.82 -17.88
C GLY A 494 -7.55 -27.52 -19.23
N ASP A 495 -8.73 -28.06 -19.54
CA ASP A 495 -9.00 -28.84 -20.76
C ASP A 495 -9.23 -27.96 -22.01
N GLY A 496 -9.67 -26.71 -21.83
CA GLY A 496 -9.95 -25.73 -22.87
C GLY A 496 -11.44 -25.40 -23.11
N PHE A 497 -12.36 -26.03 -22.39
CA PHE A 497 -13.75 -25.59 -22.25
C PHE A 497 -13.88 -24.55 -21.11
N ASN A 498 -15.10 -24.25 -20.67
CA ASN A 498 -15.34 -23.37 -19.52
C ASN A 498 -16.56 -23.86 -18.75
N ASP A 499 -16.57 -23.71 -17.42
CA ASP A 499 -17.56 -24.35 -16.53
C ASP A 499 -19.05 -24.02 -16.81
N PHE A 500 -19.33 -23.09 -17.73
CA PHE A 500 -20.69 -22.78 -18.19
C PHE A 500 -21.17 -23.62 -19.38
N ILE A 501 -20.26 -24.15 -20.21
CA ILE A 501 -20.57 -25.00 -21.37
C ILE A 501 -20.16 -26.46 -21.17
N ASP A 502 -19.12 -26.68 -20.36
CA ASP A 502 -18.55 -27.95 -19.95
C ASP A 502 -19.52 -28.73 -19.02
N PRO A 503 -19.79 -30.03 -19.27
CA PRO A 503 -20.61 -30.86 -18.40
C PRO A 503 -19.86 -31.44 -17.18
N CYS A 504 -18.53 -31.50 -17.22
CA CYS A 504 -17.64 -32.07 -16.21
C CYS A 504 -16.55 -31.11 -15.65
N PRO A 505 -16.85 -29.89 -15.12
CA PRO A 505 -15.85 -28.82 -14.89
C PRO A 505 -14.84 -28.96 -13.73
N TYR A 506 -14.47 -30.19 -13.38
CA TYR A 506 -13.33 -30.51 -12.54
C TYR A 506 -12.63 -31.82 -13.00
N SER A 507 -12.85 -32.26 -14.24
CA SER A 507 -12.32 -33.48 -14.85
C SER A 507 -11.48 -33.11 -16.09
N PRO A 508 -10.16 -33.37 -16.11
CA PRO A 508 -9.24 -32.78 -17.10
C PRO A 508 -9.26 -33.45 -18.50
N GLY A 509 -10.42 -33.82 -19.04
CA GLY A 509 -10.59 -34.38 -20.39
C GLY A 509 -9.75 -35.62 -20.72
N LEU A 510 -9.26 -36.35 -19.70
CA LEU A 510 -8.31 -37.46 -19.89
C LEU A 510 -9.03 -38.71 -20.40
N ASP A 511 -8.77 -39.06 -21.65
CA ASP A 511 -9.53 -40.02 -22.44
C ASP A 511 -11.01 -39.62 -22.54
N ASP A 512 -11.28 -38.51 -23.24
CA ASP A 512 -12.57 -38.05 -23.80
C ASP A 512 -12.74 -38.62 -25.24
N HIS A 513 -13.91 -39.15 -25.60
CA HIS A 513 -14.20 -39.77 -26.92
C HIS A 513 -14.89 -38.81 -27.91
N ASP A 514 -15.82 -37.99 -27.45
CA ASP A 514 -16.69 -37.18 -28.31
C ASP A 514 -16.26 -35.70 -28.41
N GLY A 515 -15.49 -35.23 -27.43
CA GLY A 515 -14.84 -33.92 -27.38
C GLY A 515 -15.67 -32.84 -26.70
N ASP A 516 -16.38 -33.13 -25.59
CA ASP A 516 -17.15 -32.15 -24.81
C ASP A 516 -16.55 -31.73 -23.47
N GLY A 517 -15.49 -32.40 -23.02
CA GLY A 517 -14.74 -32.13 -21.78
C GLY A 517 -14.86 -33.24 -20.72
N CYS A 518 -15.90 -34.07 -20.78
CA CYS A 518 -16.02 -35.22 -19.88
C CYS A 518 -14.98 -36.32 -20.19
N SER A 519 -14.36 -36.87 -19.15
CA SER A 519 -13.60 -38.13 -19.31
C SER A 519 -14.57 -39.30 -19.45
N ASN A 520 -14.22 -40.29 -20.29
CA ASN A 520 -15.01 -41.50 -20.56
C ASN A 520 -15.06 -42.51 -19.38
N SER A 521 -15.18 -42.00 -18.16
CA SER A 521 -15.37 -42.72 -16.89
C SER A 521 -16.21 -41.93 -15.88
N GLU A 522 -16.54 -40.68 -16.19
CA GLU A 522 -17.38 -39.78 -15.40
C GLU A 522 -18.59 -39.23 -16.19
N ASP A 523 -18.63 -39.43 -17.51
CA ASP A 523 -19.83 -39.33 -18.35
C ASP A 523 -20.84 -40.49 -18.07
N GLU A 524 -22.06 -40.37 -18.60
CA GLU A 524 -23.08 -41.42 -18.69
C GLU A 524 -23.51 -41.75 -20.15
N ASP A 525 -23.04 -41.01 -21.18
CA ASP A 525 -23.46 -41.07 -22.60
C ASP A 525 -22.22 -40.82 -23.52
N ASP A 526 -21.20 -41.70 -23.46
CA ASP A 526 -19.79 -41.56 -23.99
C ASP A 526 -19.66 -41.12 -25.49
N ASP A 527 -20.73 -41.09 -26.29
CA ASP A 527 -20.76 -40.54 -27.66
C ASP A 527 -21.93 -39.57 -27.99
N GLN A 528 -22.72 -39.16 -26.99
CA GLN A 528 -23.87 -38.27 -27.11
C GLN A 528 -24.93 -38.67 -28.16
N ASP A 529 -25.10 -39.96 -28.48
CA ASP A 529 -26.29 -40.46 -29.17
C ASP A 529 -27.59 -40.13 -28.39
N GLY A 530 -27.57 -40.31 -27.06
CA GLY A 530 -28.75 -40.25 -26.21
C GLY A 530 -29.20 -41.60 -25.62
N VAL A 531 -28.38 -42.65 -25.75
CA VAL A 531 -28.54 -43.96 -25.12
C VAL A 531 -27.39 -44.19 -24.12
N PRO A 532 -27.64 -44.12 -22.79
CA PRO A 532 -26.57 -44.16 -21.80
C PRO A 532 -25.79 -45.49 -21.76
N ASP A 533 -24.45 -45.45 -21.65
CA ASP A 533 -23.51 -46.59 -21.77
C ASP A 533 -23.96 -47.88 -21.09
N THR A 534 -24.60 -47.74 -19.93
CA THR A 534 -25.05 -48.85 -19.09
C THR A 534 -26.13 -49.73 -19.72
N VAL A 535 -26.71 -49.30 -20.84
CA VAL A 535 -27.69 -50.01 -21.64
C VAL A 535 -27.38 -50.00 -23.14
N ASP A 536 -26.21 -49.51 -23.55
CA ASP A 536 -25.72 -49.49 -24.93
C ASP A 536 -24.71 -50.64 -25.18
N THR A 537 -24.67 -51.17 -26.40
CA THR A 537 -23.66 -52.16 -26.84
C THR A 537 -22.45 -51.50 -27.50
N CYS A 538 -22.61 -50.29 -28.04
CA CYS A 538 -21.60 -49.44 -28.65
C CYS A 538 -21.40 -48.08 -27.92
N PRO A 539 -21.13 -47.99 -26.60
CA PRO A 539 -20.97 -46.71 -25.89
C PRO A 539 -19.98 -45.69 -26.50
N ARG A 540 -19.05 -46.12 -27.37
CA ARG A 540 -18.07 -45.26 -28.06
C ARG A 540 -18.21 -45.41 -29.58
N GLY A 541 -19.43 -45.24 -30.07
CA GLY A 541 -19.81 -45.29 -31.48
C GLY A 541 -19.66 -43.94 -32.20
N ALA A 542 -20.53 -43.71 -33.18
CA ALA A 542 -20.43 -42.62 -34.14
C ALA A 542 -21.13 -41.32 -33.71
N ILE A 543 -20.57 -40.69 -32.67
CA ILE A 543 -20.85 -39.35 -32.12
C ILE A 543 -22.13 -38.68 -32.63
N GLY A 544 -23.19 -38.77 -31.81
CA GLY A 544 -24.43 -38.01 -31.94
C GLY A 544 -25.62 -38.76 -32.57
N PRO A 545 -26.86 -38.31 -32.27
CA PRO A 545 -28.09 -39.10 -32.39
C PRO A 545 -28.35 -39.64 -33.80
N HIS A 546 -28.30 -40.97 -33.93
CA HIS A 546 -28.56 -41.66 -35.19
C HIS A 546 -30.05 -42.08 -35.31
N MET A 547 -30.39 -42.83 -36.38
CA MET A 547 -31.81 -43.11 -36.73
C MET A 547 -32.06 -44.49 -37.35
N ASN A 548 -31.04 -45.34 -37.41
CA ASN A 548 -31.21 -46.74 -37.82
C ASN A 548 -30.43 -47.58 -36.80
N ASP A 549 -31.24 -48.27 -36.01
CA ASP A 549 -30.98 -49.26 -34.98
C ASP A 549 -32.14 -50.27 -35.26
N LEU A 550 -31.84 -51.56 -35.40
CA LEU A 550 -32.79 -52.54 -35.95
C LEU A 550 -33.35 -53.49 -34.90
N ASP A 551 -32.55 -53.91 -33.92
CA ASP A 551 -32.97 -54.82 -32.85
C ASP A 551 -33.44 -54.06 -31.58
N GLY A 552 -32.81 -52.91 -31.28
CA GLY A 552 -33.13 -51.98 -30.20
C GLY A 552 -32.05 -51.82 -29.13
N ASP A 553 -30.77 -52.05 -29.42
CA ASP A 553 -29.70 -52.16 -28.40
C ASP A 553 -28.83 -50.92 -28.14
N GLY A 554 -28.81 -49.94 -29.06
CA GLY A 554 -28.03 -48.70 -28.94
C GLY A 554 -27.03 -48.48 -30.08
N CYS A 555 -26.49 -49.54 -30.67
CA CYS A 555 -25.58 -49.42 -31.81
C CYS A 555 -26.31 -48.95 -33.09
N SER A 556 -25.65 -48.14 -33.93
CA SER A 556 -26.19 -47.83 -35.26
C SER A 556 -25.91 -48.93 -36.27
N ASP A 557 -26.89 -49.26 -37.13
CA ASP A 557 -26.86 -50.05 -38.40
C ASP A 557 -25.53 -50.06 -39.20
N THR A 558 -24.68 -49.05 -39.04
CA THR A 558 -23.43 -48.83 -39.79
C THR A 558 -22.13 -49.14 -39.04
N GLU A 559 -22.21 -49.40 -37.74
CA GLU A 559 -21.05 -49.72 -36.87
C GLU A 559 -21.34 -50.87 -35.89
N ASP A 560 -22.62 -51.06 -35.56
CA ASP A 560 -23.19 -52.29 -35.03
C ASP A 560 -22.57 -53.51 -35.74
N THR A 561 -22.25 -54.51 -34.92
CA THR A 561 -21.61 -55.73 -35.36
C THR A 561 -22.56 -56.93 -35.43
N ASP A 562 -23.82 -56.86 -34.99
CA ASP A 562 -24.84 -57.94 -34.99
C ASP A 562 -26.23 -57.32 -35.25
N VAL A 563 -26.48 -56.88 -36.51
CA VAL A 563 -27.54 -55.91 -36.86
C VAL A 563 -28.98 -56.42 -36.74
N ASP A 564 -29.21 -57.64 -36.27
CA ASP A 564 -30.54 -58.10 -35.85
C ASP A 564 -30.63 -58.85 -34.51
N GLY A 565 -29.54 -58.85 -33.73
CA GLY A 565 -29.52 -59.33 -32.34
C GLY A 565 -29.65 -60.86 -32.22
N ASP A 566 -29.10 -61.59 -33.19
CA ASP A 566 -29.15 -63.05 -33.34
C ASP A 566 -28.07 -63.75 -32.50
N GLY A 567 -26.91 -63.11 -32.34
CA GLY A 567 -25.70 -63.66 -31.72
C GLY A 567 -24.58 -63.98 -32.72
N LEU A 568 -24.78 -63.72 -34.02
CA LEU A 568 -23.79 -63.90 -35.09
C LEU A 568 -23.41 -62.54 -35.68
N SER A 569 -22.12 -62.20 -35.67
CA SER A 569 -21.72 -60.87 -36.14
C SER A 569 -21.91 -60.70 -37.65
N ASN A 570 -22.33 -59.52 -38.13
CA ASN A 570 -22.42 -59.10 -39.54
C ASN A 570 -21.20 -59.54 -40.38
N ALA A 571 -20.00 -59.52 -39.77
CA ALA A 571 -18.76 -59.94 -40.41
C ALA A 571 -18.61 -61.46 -40.51
N ASP A 572 -19.04 -62.20 -39.49
CA ASP A 572 -19.12 -63.66 -39.50
C ASP A 572 -20.27 -64.16 -40.40
N GLU A 573 -21.38 -63.44 -40.44
CA GLU A 573 -22.52 -63.67 -41.32
C GLU A 573 -22.15 -63.55 -42.79
N ASN A 574 -21.52 -62.44 -43.19
CA ASN A 574 -21.04 -62.25 -44.57
C ASN A 574 -19.99 -63.32 -44.94
N ARG A 575 -19.21 -63.79 -43.97
CA ARG A 575 -18.21 -64.86 -44.13
C ARG A 575 -18.85 -66.25 -44.28
N LEU A 576 -19.89 -66.56 -43.53
CA LEU A 576 -20.65 -67.83 -43.58
C LEU A 576 -21.63 -67.84 -44.78
N GLY A 577 -22.15 -66.67 -45.14
CA GLY A 577 -23.06 -66.39 -46.24
C GLY A 577 -24.53 -66.20 -45.83
N THR A 578 -24.81 -65.88 -44.56
CA THR A 578 -26.14 -65.52 -44.04
C THR A 578 -26.56 -64.10 -44.47
N ASP A 579 -27.78 -63.67 -44.13
CA ASP A 579 -28.37 -62.40 -44.57
C ASP A 579 -28.43 -61.43 -43.38
N GLU A 580 -27.49 -60.46 -43.36
CA GLU A 580 -27.07 -59.52 -42.28
C GLU A 580 -28.17 -58.72 -41.52
N ARG A 581 -29.45 -59.01 -41.79
CA ARG A 581 -30.68 -58.36 -41.29
C ARG A 581 -31.88 -59.34 -41.21
N ASN A 582 -31.65 -60.65 -41.16
CA ASN A 582 -32.65 -61.69 -40.93
C ASN A 582 -32.10 -62.86 -40.04
N PRO A 583 -32.57 -63.04 -38.78
CA PRO A 583 -31.97 -63.92 -37.76
C PRO A 583 -32.42 -65.40 -37.84
N ASP A 584 -32.47 -65.96 -39.05
CA ASP A 584 -32.82 -67.36 -39.42
C ASP A 584 -32.79 -67.42 -40.96
N THR A 585 -31.60 -67.42 -41.58
CA THR A 585 -31.42 -67.30 -43.03
C THR A 585 -31.96 -68.52 -43.78
N ASP A 586 -31.69 -69.71 -43.24
CA ASP A 586 -31.99 -70.99 -43.87
C ASP A 586 -33.48 -71.39 -43.72
N GLY A 587 -34.14 -70.95 -42.64
CA GLY A 587 -35.56 -71.19 -42.38
C GLY A 587 -35.87 -72.53 -41.70
N ASP A 588 -34.89 -73.13 -41.03
CA ASP A 588 -35.03 -74.35 -40.21
C ASP A 588 -35.79 -74.04 -38.90
N GLY A 589 -35.46 -72.90 -38.27
CA GLY A 589 -36.02 -72.43 -36.99
C GLY A 589 -35.10 -72.54 -35.79
N VAL A 590 -33.78 -72.64 -36.02
CA VAL A 590 -32.70 -72.19 -35.12
C VAL A 590 -32.29 -70.77 -35.58
N LEU A 591 -31.71 -69.95 -34.71
CA LEU A 591 -31.11 -68.66 -35.11
C LEU A 591 -29.72 -68.92 -35.70
N ASP A 592 -29.21 -68.06 -36.58
CA ASP A 592 -28.00 -68.36 -37.35
C ASP A 592 -26.75 -68.43 -36.44
N GLY A 593 -26.70 -67.67 -35.35
CA GLY A 593 -25.66 -67.72 -34.30
C GLY A 593 -25.82 -68.82 -33.26
N ASP A 594 -26.97 -69.50 -33.22
CA ASP A 594 -27.24 -70.67 -32.37
C ASP A 594 -27.11 -72.00 -33.17
N ASP A 595 -26.80 -71.93 -34.48
CA ASP A 595 -26.66 -73.05 -35.42
C ASP A 595 -25.20 -73.25 -35.92
N ALA A 596 -24.74 -74.50 -35.98
CA ALA A 596 -23.38 -74.82 -36.44
C ALA A 596 -23.21 -74.80 -37.98
N PHE A 597 -24.31 -74.83 -38.76
CA PHE A 597 -24.34 -74.86 -40.22
C PHE A 597 -25.50 -74.01 -40.80
N PRO A 598 -25.56 -72.69 -40.52
CA PRO A 598 -26.74 -71.83 -40.74
C PRO A 598 -27.17 -71.59 -42.21
N LEU A 599 -26.57 -72.30 -43.18
CA LEU A 599 -27.01 -72.34 -44.59
C LEU A 599 -27.50 -73.73 -45.06
N ASN A 600 -27.73 -74.67 -44.14
CA ASN A 600 -27.87 -76.09 -44.47
C ASN A 600 -28.87 -76.87 -43.61
N ASN A 601 -30.19 -76.59 -43.73
CA ASN A 601 -31.45 -77.30 -43.31
C ASN A 601 -31.50 -78.86 -43.17
N LYS A 602 -30.41 -79.50 -42.78
CA LYS A 602 -30.17 -80.95 -42.66
C LYS A 602 -29.12 -81.25 -41.59
N GLU A 603 -28.28 -80.27 -41.27
CA GLU A 603 -27.16 -80.32 -40.34
C GLU A 603 -27.22 -79.02 -39.54
N TRP A 604 -27.11 -79.13 -38.21
CA TRP A 604 -27.34 -78.02 -37.26
C TRP A 604 -26.54 -78.21 -35.96
N LEU A 605 -25.64 -79.20 -35.96
CA LEU A 605 -24.86 -79.60 -34.80
C LEU A 605 -23.57 -80.25 -35.26
N ASP A 606 -22.49 -79.81 -34.62
CA ASP A 606 -21.16 -80.37 -34.65
C ASP A 606 -20.86 -80.78 -33.19
N SER A 607 -20.67 -82.06 -32.92
CA SER A 607 -20.63 -82.61 -31.55
C SER A 607 -19.32 -82.33 -30.82
N ASP A 608 -18.25 -82.03 -31.55
CA ASP A 608 -16.91 -81.81 -31.02
C ASP A 608 -16.23 -80.53 -31.55
N LEU A 609 -16.77 -79.90 -32.60
CA LEU A 609 -16.50 -78.54 -33.11
C LEU A 609 -15.26 -78.41 -34.01
N ASP A 610 -15.10 -79.31 -34.99
CA ASP A 610 -14.02 -79.27 -36.00
C ASP A 610 -14.44 -78.73 -37.37
N GLY A 611 -15.74 -78.45 -37.58
CA GLY A 611 -16.33 -78.00 -38.85
C GLY A 611 -16.70 -79.15 -39.80
N CYS A 612 -16.44 -80.41 -39.43
CA CYS A 612 -16.76 -81.62 -40.17
C CYS A 612 -18.03 -82.26 -39.59
N GLY A 613 -19.20 -81.64 -39.82
CA GLY A 613 -20.46 -81.95 -39.13
C GLY A 613 -20.85 -83.44 -39.02
N ASP A 614 -21.41 -83.78 -37.85
CA ASP A 614 -21.84 -85.10 -37.29
C ASP A 614 -22.25 -86.24 -38.25
N ASN A 615 -22.69 -85.93 -39.48
CA ASN A 615 -23.25 -86.89 -40.43
C ASN A 615 -22.28 -87.39 -41.51
N GLU A 616 -21.15 -86.71 -41.79
CA GLU A 616 -20.17 -87.15 -42.80
C GLU A 616 -18.75 -87.46 -42.28
N ASP A 617 -18.36 -87.04 -41.06
CA ASP A 617 -16.98 -87.19 -40.57
C ASP A 617 -16.53 -88.63 -40.16
N VAL A 618 -15.21 -88.82 -40.07
CA VAL A 618 -14.47 -90.07 -39.81
C VAL A 618 -14.05 -90.23 -38.34
N PHE A 619 -13.84 -89.15 -37.58
CA PHE A 619 -13.41 -89.09 -36.19
C PHE A 619 -14.33 -88.22 -35.28
N PRO A 620 -15.69 -88.34 -35.27
CA PRO A 620 -16.60 -87.26 -34.80
C PRO A 620 -16.80 -87.19 -33.27
N PHE A 621 -15.71 -87.34 -32.52
CA PHE A 621 -15.54 -87.05 -31.09
C PHE A 621 -14.06 -86.71 -30.75
N ASP A 622 -13.24 -86.39 -31.76
CA ASP A 622 -11.84 -86.00 -31.67
C ASP A 622 -11.64 -84.79 -32.61
N PRO A 623 -11.89 -83.55 -32.13
CA PRO A 623 -12.08 -82.35 -32.97
C PRO A 623 -10.77 -81.77 -33.52
N SER A 624 -9.79 -82.64 -33.67
CA SER A 624 -8.45 -82.36 -34.13
C SER A 624 -8.02 -83.32 -35.24
N GLU A 625 -8.93 -84.00 -35.97
CA GLU A 625 -8.50 -85.01 -36.96
C GLU A 625 -9.48 -85.34 -38.12
N CYS A 626 -9.95 -84.38 -38.95
CA CYS A 626 -10.73 -84.74 -40.16
C CYS A 626 -9.90 -85.50 -41.25
N SER A 627 -8.55 -85.46 -41.25
CA SER A 627 -7.67 -86.10 -42.27
C SER A 627 -6.19 -86.27 -41.87
N ASP A 628 -5.50 -87.15 -42.61
CA ASP A 628 -4.06 -87.51 -42.55
C ASP A 628 -3.56 -87.67 -44.02
N THR A 629 -2.54 -86.90 -44.40
CA THR A 629 -2.09 -86.70 -45.79
C THR A 629 -0.76 -87.36 -46.14
N ASP A 630 0.21 -87.43 -45.21
CA ASP A 630 1.57 -87.92 -45.49
C ASP A 630 1.89 -89.32 -44.91
N GLU A 631 0.99 -89.87 -44.07
CA GLU A 631 1.07 -91.17 -43.39
C GLU A 631 2.15 -91.31 -42.28
N ASP A 632 2.66 -90.22 -41.68
CA ASP A 632 3.60 -90.28 -40.53
C ASP A 632 2.98 -90.94 -39.27
N GLY A 633 1.75 -90.55 -38.89
CA GLY A 633 1.05 -91.01 -37.70
C GLY A 633 0.43 -89.95 -36.79
N TYR A 634 0.57 -88.66 -37.11
CA TYR A 634 -0.19 -87.53 -36.58
C TYR A 634 -1.15 -87.00 -37.67
N GLY A 635 -2.30 -86.42 -37.30
CA GLY A 635 -3.21 -85.78 -38.26
C GLY A 635 -2.66 -84.48 -38.86
N ASP A 636 -3.23 -84.05 -39.99
CA ASP A 636 -2.79 -82.90 -40.84
C ASP A 636 -2.76 -81.51 -40.14
N ASN A 637 -3.16 -81.47 -38.88
CA ASN A 637 -3.40 -80.33 -38.01
C ASN A 637 -2.86 -80.54 -36.58
N SER A 638 -2.28 -81.71 -36.29
CA SER A 638 -1.42 -81.96 -35.12
C SER A 638 0.07 -81.97 -35.47
N ASP A 639 0.41 -81.97 -36.77
CA ASP A 639 1.74 -81.74 -37.29
C ASP A 639 1.88 -80.27 -37.75
N SER A 640 2.90 -79.56 -37.25
CA SER A 640 3.23 -78.20 -37.68
C SER A 640 3.79 -78.15 -39.12
N PHE A 641 4.27 -79.28 -39.67
CA PHE A 641 4.86 -79.37 -41.01
C PHE A 641 4.33 -80.57 -41.85
N PRO A 642 3.01 -80.65 -42.21
CA PRO A 642 2.33 -81.82 -42.83
C PRO A 642 2.77 -82.28 -44.24
N ALA A 643 4.03 -82.05 -44.62
CA ALA A 643 4.65 -82.46 -45.87
C ALA A 643 6.18 -82.64 -45.79
N ASP A 644 6.82 -82.52 -44.62
CA ASP A 644 8.27 -82.73 -44.44
C ASP A 644 8.59 -83.76 -43.35
N GLU A 645 8.98 -84.98 -43.76
CA GLU A 645 9.33 -86.13 -42.90
C GLU A 645 10.49 -85.91 -41.88
N SER A 646 10.94 -84.67 -41.68
CA SER A 646 12.04 -84.31 -40.77
C SER A 646 11.75 -83.23 -39.72
N GLU A 647 10.64 -82.51 -39.82
CA GLU A 647 10.09 -81.63 -38.77
C GLU A 647 8.69 -82.12 -38.39
N TRP A 648 8.24 -81.90 -37.15
CA TRP A 648 6.89 -82.29 -36.69
C TRP A 648 6.41 -81.47 -35.47
N SER A 649 7.15 -80.42 -35.13
CA SER A 649 7.05 -79.70 -33.87
C SER A 649 7.65 -78.30 -34.07
N ASP A 650 6.82 -77.30 -33.82
CA ASP A 650 7.14 -75.89 -33.74
C ASP A 650 6.63 -75.45 -32.36
N LEU A 651 7.50 -75.51 -31.34
CA LEU A 651 7.05 -75.50 -29.93
C LEU A 651 6.65 -74.10 -29.42
N ASP A 652 6.98 -73.07 -30.19
CA ASP A 652 6.57 -71.68 -29.97
C ASP A 652 5.93 -71.01 -31.21
N ASP A 653 5.71 -71.77 -32.30
CA ASP A 653 4.97 -71.40 -33.52
C ASP A 653 5.61 -70.28 -34.38
N ASP A 654 6.95 -70.15 -34.38
CA ASP A 654 7.67 -69.08 -35.12
C ASP A 654 7.91 -69.39 -36.61
N GLY A 655 7.72 -70.65 -37.02
CA GLY A 655 7.94 -71.14 -38.38
C GLY A 655 9.34 -71.73 -38.63
N ILE A 656 10.18 -71.82 -37.60
CA ILE A 656 11.54 -72.39 -37.60
C ILE A 656 11.60 -73.58 -36.63
N GLY A 657 10.93 -74.68 -37.00
CA GLY A 657 10.77 -75.88 -36.16
C GLY A 657 12.00 -76.32 -35.34
N ASP A 658 11.73 -76.83 -34.13
CA ASP A 658 12.57 -76.96 -32.92
C ASP A 658 14.06 -77.32 -33.09
N ASN A 659 14.45 -77.93 -34.22
CA ASN A 659 15.81 -78.41 -34.46
C ASN A 659 16.75 -77.35 -35.07
N SER A 660 16.20 -76.27 -35.63
CA SER A 660 16.94 -75.25 -36.39
C SER A 660 17.05 -73.91 -35.67
N ASP A 661 16.09 -73.59 -34.82
CA ASP A 661 16.05 -72.39 -33.98
C ASP A 661 17.13 -72.39 -32.84
N GLN A 662 17.47 -71.21 -32.32
CA GLN A 662 18.33 -70.95 -31.16
C GLN A 662 17.58 -70.63 -29.84
N CYS A 663 16.28 -70.35 -29.84
CA CYS A 663 15.45 -70.09 -28.66
C CYS A 663 14.16 -70.96 -28.55
N PRO A 664 14.19 -72.32 -28.60
CA PRO A 664 13.02 -73.16 -29.01
C PRO A 664 11.98 -73.42 -27.92
N LEU A 665 11.55 -72.33 -27.27
CA LEU A 665 10.56 -72.14 -26.22
C LEU A 665 10.01 -70.69 -26.19
N GLU A 666 10.47 -69.79 -27.07
CA GLU A 666 10.28 -68.33 -27.05
C GLU A 666 10.27 -67.73 -28.48
N PHE A 667 9.09 -67.76 -29.15
CA PHE A 667 8.78 -67.27 -30.51
C PHE A 667 9.65 -66.08 -30.97
N GLY A 668 10.33 -66.18 -32.14
CA GLY A 668 11.42 -65.26 -32.43
C GLY A 668 11.77 -64.97 -33.88
N LEU A 669 11.10 -63.98 -34.48
CA LEU A 669 11.39 -63.56 -35.86
C LEU A 669 12.73 -62.84 -36.08
N SER A 670 13.56 -62.62 -35.05
CA SER A 670 14.87 -61.97 -35.22
C SER A 670 15.75 -62.76 -36.19
N ILE A 671 16.64 -62.04 -36.87
CA ILE A 671 17.75 -62.65 -37.62
C ILE A 671 19.03 -62.73 -36.78
N HIS A 672 19.14 -61.93 -35.72
CA HIS A 672 20.34 -61.74 -34.91
C HIS A 672 20.05 -61.81 -33.39
N PRO A 673 20.13 -63.00 -32.76
CA PRO A 673 20.33 -64.34 -33.33
C PRO A 673 19.03 -65.04 -33.76
N THR A 674 19.07 -65.70 -34.91
CA THR A 674 17.91 -66.32 -35.57
C THR A 674 17.02 -67.16 -34.65
N GLY A 675 15.72 -66.84 -34.63
CA GLY A 675 14.69 -67.59 -33.91
C GLY A 675 14.43 -67.13 -32.46
N CYS A 676 15.02 -66.00 -32.03
CA CYS A 676 14.79 -65.41 -30.71
C CYS A 676 13.88 -64.16 -30.77
N PRO A 677 13.15 -63.79 -29.68
CA PRO A 677 12.15 -62.72 -29.69
C PRO A 677 12.67 -61.38 -30.23
N ASP A 678 11.88 -60.78 -31.13
CA ASP A 678 12.11 -59.51 -31.84
C ASP A 678 10.82 -58.69 -31.74
N ARG A 679 10.78 -57.74 -30.80
CA ARG A 679 9.50 -57.11 -30.40
C ARG A 679 8.95 -56.10 -31.41
N ASP A 680 9.81 -55.49 -32.22
CA ASP A 680 9.42 -54.43 -33.16
C ASP A 680 9.74 -54.73 -34.64
N GLY A 681 10.60 -55.72 -34.92
CA GLY A 681 10.84 -56.26 -36.25
C GLY A 681 12.02 -55.64 -37.01
N ASP A 682 12.94 -54.96 -36.32
CA ASP A 682 14.18 -54.45 -36.94
C ASP A 682 15.14 -55.58 -37.39
N GLY A 683 15.14 -56.72 -36.68
CA GLY A 683 15.94 -57.92 -36.96
C GLY A 683 16.90 -58.34 -35.85
N TYR A 684 17.12 -57.54 -34.80
CA TYR A 684 17.86 -57.90 -33.59
C TYR A 684 16.90 -58.48 -32.54
N SER A 685 17.40 -59.35 -31.65
CA SER A 685 16.55 -59.86 -30.56
C SER A 685 16.53 -58.94 -29.34
N ASP A 686 15.43 -58.95 -28.58
CA ASP A 686 15.21 -58.30 -27.27
C ASP A 686 16.35 -58.50 -26.25
N THR A 687 17.26 -59.45 -26.49
CA THR A 687 18.37 -59.81 -25.59
C THR A 687 19.72 -59.18 -25.97
N ASN A 688 19.80 -58.51 -27.12
CA ASN A 688 21.01 -57.88 -27.67
C ASN A 688 20.71 -56.58 -28.45
N ASP A 689 19.63 -55.94 -28.07
CA ASP A 689 19.11 -54.68 -28.54
C ASP A 689 18.87 -53.81 -27.30
N ASP A 690 19.30 -52.56 -27.34
CA ASP A 690 19.19 -51.61 -26.23
C ASP A 690 17.84 -50.85 -26.25
N PHE A 691 17.08 -50.90 -27.36
CA PHE A 691 15.72 -50.34 -27.49
C PHE A 691 14.63 -51.34 -28.00
N PRO A 692 14.35 -52.49 -27.34
CA PRO A 692 13.40 -53.54 -27.82
C PRO A 692 11.91 -53.16 -27.89
N SER A 693 11.58 -52.15 -28.70
CA SER A 693 10.25 -51.57 -28.92
C SER A 693 10.25 -50.38 -29.91
N ASN A 694 11.41 -49.99 -30.46
CA ASN A 694 11.54 -48.94 -31.46
C ASN A 694 12.26 -49.47 -32.72
N PRO A 695 11.54 -49.81 -33.81
CA PRO A 695 12.10 -50.47 -35.00
C PRO A 695 12.97 -49.56 -35.90
N ASN A 696 13.53 -48.51 -35.32
CA ASN A 696 14.46 -47.57 -35.93
C ASN A 696 15.74 -47.40 -35.09
N GLU A 697 15.81 -47.98 -33.88
CA GLU A 697 16.93 -47.87 -32.95
C GLU A 697 17.27 -49.24 -32.35
N TRP A 698 18.55 -49.58 -32.28
CA TRP A 698 19.00 -50.90 -31.80
C TRP A 698 20.36 -50.88 -31.09
N VAL A 699 20.93 -49.68 -30.85
CA VAL A 699 22.18 -49.42 -30.11
C VAL A 699 22.06 -48.08 -29.40
N ASP A 700 22.61 -48.02 -28.18
CA ASP A 700 22.91 -46.82 -27.39
C ASP A 700 24.43 -46.83 -27.08
N GLU A 701 25.28 -46.20 -27.92
CA GLU A 701 26.76 -46.32 -27.75
C GLU A 701 27.29 -45.57 -26.49
N ASP A 702 26.56 -44.60 -25.93
CA ASP A 702 26.99 -43.82 -24.77
C ASP A 702 26.16 -43.98 -23.46
N GLY A 703 24.90 -44.37 -23.55
CA GLY A 703 24.05 -44.82 -22.44
C GLY A 703 23.06 -43.80 -21.88
N ASP A 704 22.59 -42.82 -22.67
CA ASP A 704 21.67 -41.78 -22.21
C ASP A 704 20.17 -42.10 -22.37
N GLY A 705 19.82 -43.04 -23.25
CA GLY A 705 18.43 -43.46 -23.52
C GLY A 705 17.79 -42.88 -24.79
N VAL A 706 18.55 -42.21 -25.66
CA VAL A 706 18.20 -41.95 -27.07
C VAL A 706 19.05 -42.84 -27.99
N GLY A 707 18.50 -43.28 -29.13
CA GLY A 707 19.16 -44.22 -30.02
C GLY A 707 20.03 -43.58 -31.11
N ASP A 708 21.14 -44.25 -31.45
CA ASP A 708 22.19 -43.86 -32.40
C ASP A 708 21.70 -43.31 -33.77
N ASN A 709 20.47 -43.64 -34.23
CA ASN A 709 19.96 -43.25 -35.55
C ASN A 709 19.10 -41.97 -35.53
N THR A 710 18.53 -41.61 -34.38
CA THR A 710 17.75 -40.38 -34.17
C THR A 710 18.58 -39.30 -33.49
N ASP A 711 19.51 -39.71 -32.62
CA ASP A 711 20.44 -38.82 -31.93
C ASP A 711 21.39 -38.09 -32.90
N LEU A 712 21.67 -36.82 -32.61
CA LEU A 712 22.62 -35.96 -33.31
C LEU A 712 24.05 -36.04 -32.74
N TYR A 713 24.23 -36.56 -31.52
CA TYR A 713 25.53 -36.68 -30.84
C TYR A 713 25.83 -38.07 -30.19
N PRO A 714 25.83 -39.22 -30.91
CA PRO A 714 25.95 -40.59 -30.31
C PRO A 714 27.33 -41.00 -29.73
N ASP A 715 28.03 -40.06 -29.10
CA ASP A 715 29.36 -40.16 -28.48
C ASP A 715 29.41 -39.33 -27.14
N ASP A 716 28.31 -38.66 -26.73
CA ASP A 716 28.24 -37.67 -25.64
C ASP A 716 26.90 -37.71 -24.85
N PRO A 717 26.80 -38.51 -23.76
CA PRO A 717 25.56 -38.89 -23.06
C PRO A 717 25.00 -37.76 -22.20
N SER A 718 24.58 -36.68 -22.85
CA SER A 718 24.18 -35.41 -22.24
C SER A 718 23.37 -34.54 -23.19
N ASP A 719 23.60 -34.60 -24.50
CA ASP A 719 22.90 -33.82 -25.52
C ASP A 719 22.44 -34.76 -26.65
N TRP A 720 21.15 -34.78 -26.97
CA TRP A 720 20.62 -35.62 -28.07
C TRP A 720 19.98 -34.83 -29.22
N ALA A 721 19.93 -33.50 -29.11
CA ALA A 721 19.27 -32.59 -30.04
C ALA A 721 20.02 -31.26 -30.17
N ASP A 722 19.85 -30.59 -31.31
CA ASP A 722 20.38 -29.27 -31.67
C ASP A 722 19.30 -28.58 -32.52
N LYS A 723 18.47 -27.76 -31.87
CA LYS A 723 17.18 -27.28 -32.41
C LYS A 723 17.27 -26.04 -33.28
N ASP A 724 18.27 -25.18 -33.09
CA ASP A 724 18.51 -24.00 -33.92
C ASP A 724 19.77 -24.09 -34.80
N ASN A 725 20.54 -25.18 -34.66
CA ASN A 725 21.70 -25.56 -35.45
C ASN A 725 22.99 -24.77 -35.13
N ASP A 726 23.21 -24.38 -33.87
CA ASP A 726 24.42 -23.66 -33.43
C ASP A 726 25.63 -24.57 -33.12
N THR A 727 25.41 -25.87 -32.85
CA THR A 727 26.37 -26.93 -32.45
C THR A 727 26.75 -27.04 -30.96
N TYR A 728 26.02 -26.36 -30.07
CA TYR A 728 25.68 -26.88 -28.75
C TYR A 728 24.49 -27.86 -28.85
N GLY A 729 24.08 -28.46 -27.74
CA GLY A 729 22.90 -29.32 -27.70
C GLY A 729 21.89 -28.89 -26.64
N ASP A 730 20.61 -29.16 -26.93
CA ASP A 730 19.43 -28.58 -26.28
C ASP A 730 19.37 -28.77 -24.75
N ASN A 731 20.17 -29.67 -24.16
CA ASN A 731 20.13 -30.02 -22.74
C ASN A 731 21.25 -29.35 -21.92
N ARG A 732 22.39 -29.04 -22.56
CA ARG A 732 23.50 -28.27 -21.97
C ARG A 732 23.44 -26.78 -22.35
N ASP A 733 22.64 -26.45 -23.34
CA ASP A 733 22.32 -25.09 -23.77
C ASP A 733 21.31 -24.41 -22.82
N ALA A 734 21.56 -23.14 -22.48
CA ALA A 734 20.66 -22.30 -21.68
C ALA A 734 19.55 -21.63 -22.53
N PHE A 735 19.73 -21.49 -23.85
CA PHE A 735 18.80 -20.85 -24.79
C PHE A 735 18.56 -21.70 -26.06
N PRO A 736 17.99 -22.93 -26.00
CA PRO A 736 17.85 -23.88 -27.12
C PRO A 736 16.89 -23.47 -28.26
N SER A 737 17.05 -22.27 -28.80
CA SER A 737 16.23 -21.55 -29.79
C SER A 737 16.85 -20.24 -30.31
N ASP A 738 17.93 -19.71 -29.73
CA ASP A 738 18.68 -18.58 -30.29
C ASP A 738 20.15 -18.97 -30.58
N PRO A 739 20.53 -19.24 -31.85
CA PRO A 739 21.84 -19.77 -32.26
C PRO A 739 22.98 -18.71 -32.23
N ALA A 740 22.93 -17.85 -31.21
CA ALA A 740 23.91 -16.85 -30.84
C ALA A 740 24.28 -16.95 -29.35
N GLU A 741 23.44 -17.58 -28.52
CA GLU A 741 23.59 -17.67 -27.07
C GLU A 741 23.45 -19.13 -26.62
N TRP A 742 24.43 -19.68 -25.90
CA TRP A 742 24.44 -21.11 -25.51
C TRP A 742 24.80 -21.36 -24.04
N ASN A 743 25.03 -20.30 -23.26
CA ASN A 743 25.46 -20.39 -21.86
C ASN A 743 24.94 -19.17 -21.08
N ASP A 744 24.51 -19.41 -19.85
CA ASP A 744 24.11 -18.42 -18.85
C ASP A 744 24.93 -18.73 -17.59
N THR A 745 25.92 -17.89 -17.28
CA THR A 745 26.93 -18.17 -16.24
C THR A 745 26.41 -17.89 -14.82
N ASP A 746 25.37 -17.07 -14.70
CA ASP A 746 24.95 -16.39 -13.48
C ASP A 746 23.48 -16.66 -13.13
N GLY A 747 22.61 -16.75 -14.14
CA GLY A 747 21.26 -17.33 -14.05
C GLY A 747 20.09 -16.35 -14.23
N GLU A 748 20.28 -15.15 -14.75
CA GLU A 748 19.17 -14.20 -15.03
C GLU A 748 18.40 -14.46 -16.33
N GLY A 749 18.90 -15.30 -17.25
CA GLY A 749 18.30 -15.50 -18.56
C GLY A 749 18.72 -14.48 -19.62
N VAL A 750 19.94 -13.94 -19.53
CA VAL A 750 20.64 -13.27 -20.62
C VAL A 750 21.89 -14.10 -20.97
N GLY A 751 22.18 -14.27 -22.26
CA GLY A 751 23.26 -15.17 -22.71
C GLY A 751 24.65 -14.53 -22.71
N ASP A 752 25.67 -15.31 -22.37
CA ASP A 752 27.10 -14.97 -22.27
C ASP A 752 27.69 -14.13 -23.42
N ASN A 753 27.11 -14.13 -24.63
CA ASN A 753 27.61 -13.34 -25.78
C ASN A 753 26.84 -12.04 -26.03
N ALA A 754 25.61 -11.93 -25.54
CA ALA A 754 24.81 -10.71 -25.49
C ALA A 754 25.11 -9.90 -24.23
N ASP A 755 25.35 -10.61 -23.13
CA ASP A 755 25.59 -10.06 -21.80
C ASP A 755 26.97 -9.38 -21.71
N ARG A 756 27.03 -8.27 -20.98
CA ARG A 756 28.24 -7.46 -20.83
C ARG A 756 29.00 -7.69 -19.52
N PHE A 757 28.42 -8.37 -18.54
CA PHE A 757 29.08 -8.81 -17.30
C PHE A 757 28.69 -10.26 -16.90
N PRO A 758 29.01 -11.31 -17.70
CA PRO A 758 28.53 -12.70 -17.50
C PRO A 758 29.20 -13.44 -16.31
N THR A 759 29.09 -12.86 -15.12
CA THR A 759 29.46 -13.38 -13.79
C THR A 759 28.79 -12.61 -12.61
N ASP A 760 28.00 -11.56 -12.87
CA ASP A 760 27.25 -10.78 -11.87
C ASP A 760 25.77 -10.65 -12.27
N ALA A 761 24.93 -11.51 -11.65
CA ALA A 761 23.49 -11.69 -11.91
C ALA A 761 22.58 -10.47 -11.62
N SER A 762 23.16 -9.27 -11.60
CA SER A 762 22.49 -7.98 -11.47
C SER A 762 22.83 -6.99 -12.59
N GLU A 763 23.75 -7.32 -13.52
CA GLU A 763 24.24 -6.41 -14.55
C GLU A 763 24.43 -7.07 -15.92
N TRP A 764 23.51 -6.82 -16.87
CA TRP A 764 23.58 -7.40 -18.22
C TRP A 764 24.02 -6.41 -19.31
N ASN A 765 24.01 -5.10 -19.04
CA ASN A 765 24.27 -4.04 -20.03
C ASN A 765 25.14 -2.92 -19.45
N ASP A 766 25.98 -2.32 -20.29
CA ASP A 766 26.72 -1.07 -20.05
C ASP A 766 26.59 -0.26 -21.34
N THR A 767 25.89 0.88 -21.23
CA THR A 767 25.41 1.66 -22.37
C THR A 767 26.46 2.61 -22.98
N ASP A 768 27.55 2.94 -22.28
CA ASP A 768 28.54 3.94 -22.74
C ASP A 768 30.01 3.49 -22.79
N ASP A 769 30.27 2.21 -22.50
CA ASP A 769 31.51 1.46 -22.56
C ASP A 769 32.53 1.70 -21.41
N ASP A 770 32.08 2.13 -20.24
CA ASP A 770 32.91 2.50 -19.09
C ASP A 770 33.44 1.31 -18.25
N GLY A 771 32.60 0.29 -18.01
CA GLY A 771 32.89 -0.85 -17.13
C GLY A 771 32.08 -0.95 -15.83
N CYS A 772 31.13 -0.05 -15.60
CA CYS A 772 30.04 -0.15 -14.63
C CYS A 772 28.72 -0.53 -15.32
N GLY A 773 27.82 -1.23 -14.64
CA GLY A 773 26.59 -1.77 -15.25
C GLY A 773 25.37 -0.88 -15.06
N ASP A 774 24.51 -0.81 -16.07
CA ASP A 774 23.33 0.07 -16.18
C ASP A 774 22.34 -0.01 -14.98
N ASN A 775 22.35 -1.09 -14.18
CA ASN A 775 21.39 -1.29 -13.09
C ASN A 775 21.87 -0.78 -11.72
N SER A 776 23.20 -0.67 -11.51
CA SER A 776 23.83 -0.12 -10.30
C SER A 776 24.53 1.21 -10.53
N ASP A 777 24.89 1.53 -11.78
CA ASP A 777 25.40 2.83 -12.17
C ASP A 777 24.32 3.91 -12.06
N ILE A 778 24.70 5.02 -11.43
CA ILE A 778 23.87 6.21 -11.21
C ILE A 778 23.91 7.13 -12.45
N PHE A 779 24.89 6.99 -13.34
CA PHE A 779 25.08 7.79 -14.54
C PHE A 779 25.28 6.98 -15.87
N PRO A 780 24.38 6.06 -16.31
CA PRO A 780 24.57 5.14 -17.48
C PRO A 780 24.65 5.77 -18.90
N LEU A 781 25.12 7.01 -19.00
CA LEU A 781 25.33 7.81 -20.21
C LEU A 781 26.53 8.78 -20.11
N ASP A 782 27.27 8.83 -18.99
CA ASP A 782 28.54 9.54 -18.86
C ASP A 782 29.68 8.55 -18.51
N PRO A 783 30.50 8.10 -19.48
CA PRO A 783 31.51 7.05 -19.33
C PRO A 783 32.77 7.52 -18.60
N THR A 784 32.55 8.22 -17.49
CA THR A 784 33.55 8.69 -16.54
C THR A 784 33.09 8.63 -15.09
N GLU A 785 31.80 8.48 -14.76
CA GLU A 785 31.27 8.47 -13.38
C GLU A 785 30.40 7.22 -13.14
N CYS A 786 30.65 6.45 -12.07
CA CYS A 786 29.77 5.32 -11.69
C CYS A 786 29.07 5.47 -10.33
N GLU A 787 29.71 6.19 -9.40
CA GLU A 787 29.29 6.28 -7.99
C GLU A 787 28.92 7.74 -7.67
N ASP A 788 27.88 7.92 -6.86
CA ASP A 788 27.50 9.17 -6.18
C ASP A 788 27.38 8.84 -4.69
N SER A 789 28.47 9.07 -3.95
CA SER A 789 28.66 8.60 -2.56
C SER A 789 27.76 9.31 -1.54
N ASP A 790 27.17 10.47 -1.88
CA ASP A 790 26.33 11.26 -0.97
C ASP A 790 24.98 11.73 -1.55
N TYR A 791 24.71 11.40 -2.82
CA TYR A 791 23.45 11.56 -3.55
C TYR A 791 23.08 13.02 -3.87
N ASP A 792 24.09 13.83 -4.21
CA ASP A 792 24.00 15.24 -4.65
C ASP A 792 23.62 15.38 -6.14
N GLY A 793 24.02 14.43 -6.99
CA GLY A 793 23.85 14.46 -8.45
C GLY A 793 25.09 14.90 -9.23
N VAL A 794 26.27 14.96 -8.60
CA VAL A 794 27.59 15.06 -9.25
C VAL A 794 28.40 13.83 -8.86
N GLY A 795 28.84 13.04 -9.83
CA GLY A 795 29.59 11.80 -9.58
C GLY A 795 30.95 12.00 -8.91
N ASP A 796 31.38 10.95 -8.21
CA ASP A 796 32.52 10.90 -7.28
C ASP A 796 33.88 11.33 -7.84
N ASN A 797 34.07 11.42 -9.16
CA ASN A 797 35.32 11.91 -9.76
C ASN A 797 35.22 13.20 -10.58
N SER A 798 34.03 13.76 -10.73
CA SER A 798 33.81 15.17 -11.03
C SER A 798 33.72 16.02 -9.76
N ASP A 799 33.22 15.44 -8.66
CA ASP A 799 33.16 16.07 -7.36
C ASP A 799 34.56 16.14 -6.67
N VAL A 800 34.74 17.16 -5.84
CA VAL A 800 35.91 17.41 -5.00
C VAL A 800 35.69 16.93 -3.54
N PHE A 801 34.45 16.71 -3.09
CA PHE A 801 34.15 16.29 -1.71
C PHE A 801 33.13 15.11 -1.59
N PRO A 802 33.37 13.91 -2.20
CA PRO A 802 32.33 12.87 -2.38
C PRO A 802 31.98 12.13 -1.08
N SER A 803 31.22 12.81 -0.22
CA SER A 803 30.84 12.48 1.16
C SER A 803 30.16 13.65 1.89
N ASP A 804 30.02 14.83 1.28
CA ASP A 804 29.35 16.03 1.81
C ASP A 804 28.54 16.74 0.68
N ALA A 805 27.30 16.27 0.47
CA ALA A 805 26.27 16.68 -0.52
C ALA A 805 25.82 18.16 -0.47
N LEU A 806 26.70 19.04 -0.02
CA LEU A 806 26.57 20.49 0.08
C LEU A 806 27.75 21.23 -0.57
N GLU A 807 28.81 20.52 -1.03
CA GLU A 807 30.10 21.11 -1.43
C GLU A 807 30.70 20.45 -2.68
N THR A 808 30.21 20.73 -3.89
CA THR A 808 30.70 20.04 -5.11
C THR A 808 31.98 20.59 -5.77
N ILE A 809 32.53 21.71 -5.28
CA ILE A 809 33.62 22.45 -5.95
C ILE A 809 34.56 23.09 -4.92
N ASP A 810 35.88 22.96 -5.12
CA ASP A 810 36.92 23.82 -4.52
C ASP A 810 37.59 24.63 -5.64
N THR A 811 37.18 25.89 -5.82
CA THR A 811 37.63 26.74 -6.94
C THR A 811 39.11 27.16 -6.85
N ASP A 812 39.75 27.09 -5.68
CA ASP A 812 41.13 27.55 -5.51
C ASP A 812 42.14 26.53 -4.91
N GLY A 813 41.65 25.42 -4.39
CA GLY A 813 42.40 24.22 -4.00
C GLY A 813 42.98 24.26 -2.59
N ASP A 814 42.29 24.84 -1.60
CA ASP A 814 42.75 24.86 -0.19
C ASP A 814 42.03 23.89 0.77
N GLY A 815 41.03 23.14 0.28
CA GLY A 815 40.39 22.02 0.98
C GLY A 815 39.17 22.41 1.81
N LEU A 816 38.46 23.45 1.40
CA LEU A 816 37.13 23.85 1.89
C LEU A 816 36.27 24.19 0.67
N GLY A 817 35.05 23.66 0.60
CA GLY A 817 34.20 23.84 -0.59
C GLY A 817 33.67 25.27 -0.76
N ASP A 818 33.32 25.61 -2.00
CA ASP A 818 32.87 26.94 -2.45
C ASP A 818 31.62 27.47 -1.72
N ASN A 819 30.80 26.61 -1.10
CA ASN A 819 29.62 27.03 -0.35
C ASN A 819 29.93 27.30 1.13
N SER A 820 31.01 26.72 1.67
CA SER A 820 31.50 26.94 3.04
C SER A 820 32.64 27.96 3.15
N ASP A 821 33.45 28.17 2.11
CA ASP A 821 34.49 29.21 2.11
C ASP A 821 33.89 30.62 1.94
N ALA A 822 34.30 31.52 2.81
CA ALA A 822 33.97 32.95 2.71
C ALA A 822 34.70 33.67 1.56
N PHE A 823 35.76 33.09 0.98
CA PHE A 823 36.57 33.69 -0.09
C PHE A 823 37.06 32.71 -1.18
N PRO A 824 36.19 31.99 -1.94
CA PRO A 824 36.52 30.81 -2.79
C PRO A 824 37.44 31.03 -4.01
N ASN A 825 38.39 31.96 -3.95
CA ASN A 825 39.25 32.45 -5.03
C ASN A 825 40.64 32.94 -4.50
N ASP A 826 41.00 32.71 -3.23
CA ASP A 826 42.34 32.96 -2.65
C ASP A 826 42.75 31.93 -1.57
N SER A 827 43.27 30.78 -2.04
CA SER A 827 43.76 29.53 -1.39
C SER A 827 44.61 29.60 -0.10
N LYS A 828 44.14 30.40 0.85
CA LYS A 828 44.72 30.83 2.13
C LYS A 828 43.63 31.35 3.07
N ALA A 829 42.40 31.58 2.58
CA ALA A 829 41.52 32.64 3.06
C ALA A 829 40.21 32.16 3.71
N GLN A 830 39.88 30.87 3.64
CA GLN A 830 38.84 30.05 4.29
C GLN A 830 37.74 30.68 5.21
N TYR A 831 38.05 31.68 6.05
CA TYR A 831 37.20 32.12 7.15
C TYR A 831 37.23 33.64 7.40
N ASP A 832 36.07 34.21 7.72
CA ASP A 832 35.86 35.57 8.27
C ASP A 832 35.13 35.47 9.62
N ASP A 833 35.88 35.37 10.73
CA ASP A 833 35.35 35.13 12.08
C ASP A 833 34.48 36.30 12.62
N ASP A 834 34.55 37.51 12.02
CA ASP A 834 33.84 38.70 12.50
C ASP A 834 33.00 39.46 11.45
N GLY A 835 33.04 39.03 10.18
CA GLY A 835 32.16 39.45 9.10
C GLY A 835 32.48 40.82 8.51
N ASP A 836 33.75 41.24 8.51
CA ASP A 836 34.18 42.56 8.01
C ASP A 836 34.76 42.58 6.59
N GLY A 837 34.87 41.41 5.96
CA GLY A 837 35.28 41.22 4.57
C GLY A 837 36.80 41.10 4.39
N ILE A 838 37.53 40.76 5.46
CA ILE A 838 38.97 40.49 5.43
C ILE A 838 39.26 39.18 6.16
N ALA A 839 39.61 38.16 5.38
CA ALA A 839 39.92 36.81 5.86
C ALA A 839 40.88 36.79 7.07
N ASN A 840 40.64 35.82 7.96
CA ASN A 840 41.36 35.59 9.22
C ASN A 840 42.89 35.50 9.05
N VAL A 841 43.38 35.11 7.87
CA VAL A 841 44.82 35.02 7.53
C VAL A 841 45.47 36.40 7.28
N TYR A 842 44.68 37.39 6.89
CA TYR A 842 45.11 38.74 6.52
C TYR A 842 44.80 39.78 7.60
N ASP A 843 43.80 39.54 8.45
CA ASP A 843 43.61 40.35 9.65
C ASP A 843 44.56 39.96 10.80
N ALA A 844 44.96 40.96 11.58
CA ALA A 844 45.70 40.85 12.82
C ALA A 844 44.82 40.81 14.09
N PHE A 845 43.49 40.94 13.99
CA PHE A 845 42.53 40.96 15.11
C PHE A 845 41.20 40.21 14.82
N PRO A 846 41.17 38.96 14.28
CA PRO A 846 40.02 38.42 13.53
C PRO A 846 38.70 38.14 14.29
N GLN A 847 38.55 38.68 15.50
CA GLN A 847 37.31 38.65 16.28
C GLN A 847 36.92 40.09 16.67
N ASN A 848 37.21 41.05 15.78
CA ASN A 848 36.97 42.47 15.94
C ASN A 848 36.88 43.24 14.60
N SER A 849 35.69 43.23 13.99
CA SER A 849 35.22 43.95 12.78
C SER A 849 35.30 45.49 12.81
N MET A 850 36.19 46.03 13.64
CA MET A 850 36.58 47.42 13.71
C MET A 850 38.09 47.62 13.66
N LEU A 851 38.94 46.58 13.66
CA LEU A 851 40.37 46.70 13.97
C LEU A 851 41.32 45.94 13.02
N ASN A 852 40.99 45.89 11.72
CA ASN A 852 41.63 45.09 10.67
C ASN A 852 43.17 45.26 10.42
N SER A 853 43.90 46.01 11.27
CA SER A 853 45.37 46.01 11.31
C SER A 853 45.95 46.73 12.54
N TRP A 854 47.18 46.35 12.93
CA TRP A 854 48.01 47.11 13.87
C TRP A 854 48.29 48.56 13.41
N GLY A 855 48.26 48.82 12.10
CA GLY A 855 48.35 50.18 11.56
C GLY A 855 47.16 51.05 11.98
N GLY A 856 45.94 50.50 11.90
CA GLY A 856 44.72 51.12 12.40
C GLY A 856 44.76 51.39 13.90
N VAL A 857 45.20 50.41 14.70
CA VAL A 857 45.38 50.56 16.16
C VAL A 857 46.34 51.70 16.49
N VAL A 858 47.53 51.74 15.87
CA VAL A 858 48.54 52.79 16.12
C VAL A 858 48.04 54.17 15.68
N LEU A 859 47.31 54.26 14.56
CA LEU A 859 46.69 55.52 14.11
C LEU A 859 45.60 56.01 15.07
N ARG A 860 44.73 55.13 15.57
CA ARG A 860 43.68 55.49 16.55
C ARG A 860 44.27 55.93 17.89
N ILE A 861 45.31 55.24 18.38
CA ILE A 861 46.08 55.64 19.58
C ILE A 861 46.77 56.99 19.36
N GLY A 862 47.36 57.22 18.18
CA GLY A 862 47.95 58.50 17.79
C GLY A 862 46.94 59.64 17.74
N PHE A 863 45.73 59.39 17.21
CA PHE A 863 44.62 60.34 17.26
C PHE A 863 44.20 60.64 18.71
N PHE A 864 44.13 59.63 19.58
CA PHE A 864 43.81 59.82 20.99
C PHE A 864 44.84 60.72 21.71
N PHE A 865 46.14 60.48 21.49
CA PHE A 865 47.20 61.31 22.07
C PHE A 865 47.28 62.72 21.47
N THR A 866 47.00 62.91 20.18
CA THR A 866 46.95 64.25 19.56
C THR A 866 45.71 65.03 20.01
N LEU A 867 44.55 64.38 20.18
CA LEU A 867 43.36 64.99 20.78
C LEU A 867 43.62 65.40 22.23
N ILE A 868 44.20 64.54 23.06
CA ILE A 868 44.58 64.88 24.44
C ILE A 868 45.59 66.04 24.48
N SER A 869 46.58 66.04 23.58
CA SER A 869 47.55 67.14 23.46
C SER A 869 46.90 68.46 23.05
N GLY A 870 45.95 68.42 22.11
CA GLY A 870 45.17 69.58 21.68
C GLY A 870 44.26 70.12 22.79
N LEU A 871 43.62 69.22 23.56
CA LEU A 871 42.77 69.58 24.70
C LEU A 871 43.59 70.28 25.80
N ILE A 872 44.76 69.73 26.14
CA ILE A 872 45.70 70.32 27.11
C ILE A 872 46.21 71.69 26.62
N TRP A 873 46.49 71.85 25.33
CA TRP A 873 46.91 73.12 24.74
C TRP A 873 45.80 74.19 24.76
N MET A 874 44.56 73.81 24.44
CA MET A 874 43.40 74.71 24.55
C MET A 874 43.15 75.14 26.00
N LEU A 875 43.18 74.19 26.96
CA LEU A 875 42.95 74.48 28.37
C LEU A 875 44.03 75.38 29.00
N GLN A 876 45.22 75.48 28.40
CA GLN A 876 46.27 76.42 28.82
C GLN A 876 46.16 77.83 28.20
N ARG A 877 45.23 78.09 27.26
CA ARG A 877 45.05 79.40 26.60
C ARG A 877 43.72 80.11 26.91
N GLY A 878 43.15 79.83 28.08
CA GLY A 878 41.92 80.45 28.58
C GLY A 878 42.02 81.88 29.14
N THR A 879 42.68 82.83 28.45
CA THR A 879 42.63 84.26 28.86
C THR A 879 42.41 85.25 27.72
N ARG A 880 41.29 85.99 27.82
CA ARG A 880 40.97 87.29 27.19
C ARG A 880 40.68 87.36 25.67
N SER A 881 39.36 87.36 25.41
CA SER A 881 38.57 88.51 24.89
C SER A 881 38.46 88.81 23.39
N SER A 882 37.33 89.50 23.08
CA SER A 882 36.92 90.22 21.86
C SER A 882 36.69 89.39 20.59
N GLU A 883 35.40 89.20 20.28
CA GLU A 883 34.66 89.82 19.15
C GLU A 883 35.36 90.04 17.78
N PHE A 884 34.55 89.92 16.72
CA PHE A 884 34.59 90.60 15.40
C PHE A 884 35.96 91.05 14.84
N ASP A 885 36.29 90.76 13.58
CA ASP A 885 35.39 90.90 12.43
C ASP A 885 35.78 90.03 11.21
N GLN A 886 35.05 90.19 10.13
CA GLN A 886 35.14 89.49 8.84
C GLN A 886 36.26 90.04 7.92
N MET A 887 36.37 89.42 6.72
CA MET A 887 36.72 90.05 5.43
C MET A 887 38.20 90.33 5.00
N TRP A 888 38.63 89.59 3.95
CA TRP A 888 39.70 89.86 2.94
C TRP A 888 41.14 90.09 3.46
N GLY A 889 42.23 89.85 2.72
CA GLY A 889 42.50 89.46 1.32
C GLY A 889 44.02 89.68 1.07
N TYR A 890 44.63 89.55 -0.11
CA TYR A 890 44.16 89.30 -1.47
C TYR A 890 45.41 89.13 -2.37
N GLU A 891 45.46 88.20 -3.33
CA GLU A 891 46.17 88.38 -4.62
C GLU A 891 45.81 87.25 -5.61
N ASP A 892 45.49 87.63 -6.85
CA ASP A 892 44.89 86.77 -7.89
C ASP A 892 45.90 86.13 -8.82
N VAL A 893 45.49 85.04 -9.50
CA VAL A 893 45.50 85.00 -10.98
C VAL A 893 44.24 84.26 -11.47
N ASP A 894 43.28 84.99 -12.04
CA ASP A 894 42.18 84.45 -12.85
C ASP A 894 42.60 84.17 -14.30
N VAL A 895 41.96 83.18 -14.96
CA VAL A 895 41.25 83.40 -16.24
C VAL A 895 40.03 82.45 -16.35
N GLU A 896 38.87 83.05 -16.14
CA GLU A 896 37.50 82.68 -16.53
C GLU A 896 37.28 81.91 -17.86
N SER A 897 36.41 80.90 -17.86
CA SER A 897 35.16 80.89 -18.66
C SER A 897 34.25 79.68 -18.39
N GLN A 898 32.92 79.88 -18.47
CA GLN A 898 31.84 78.89 -18.30
C GLN A 898 31.03 78.77 -19.64
N PRO A 899 29.72 78.42 -19.73
CA PRO A 899 28.78 77.70 -18.83
C PRO A 899 27.84 76.68 -19.55
N PHE A 900 26.83 76.18 -18.81
CA PHE A 900 25.45 75.76 -19.23
C PHE A 900 25.14 74.38 -19.88
N LYS A 901 24.15 73.70 -19.26
CA LYS A 901 23.09 72.85 -19.87
C LYS A 901 22.26 73.68 -20.86
N PRO A 902 21.66 73.15 -21.97
CA PRO A 902 20.41 72.35 -21.86
C PRO A 902 20.07 71.41 -23.05
N THR A 903 18.78 71.01 -23.11
CA THR A 903 17.96 70.57 -24.28
C THR A 903 18.09 69.17 -24.90
N THR A 904 17.03 68.37 -24.71
CA THR A 904 16.36 67.49 -25.70
C THR A 904 15.32 68.32 -26.51
N PRO A 905 14.48 67.75 -27.42
CA PRO A 905 14.60 66.59 -28.33
C PRO A 905 14.52 67.05 -29.82
N PRO A 906 14.22 66.16 -30.80
CA PRO A 906 12.85 66.08 -31.35
C PRO A 906 12.37 64.60 -31.55
N ASP A 907 11.16 64.23 -31.09
CA ASP A 907 9.89 64.13 -31.84
C ASP A 907 9.81 62.97 -32.89
N HIS A 908 8.73 62.20 -33.03
CA HIS A 908 7.33 62.33 -32.54
C HIS A 908 6.70 60.97 -32.12
N LEU A 909 5.77 61.03 -31.15
CA LEU A 909 4.43 60.35 -31.08
C LEU A 909 4.29 58.91 -31.66
N ALA A 910 3.70 57.92 -30.98
CA ALA A 910 2.38 58.03 -30.33
C ALA A 910 2.02 56.85 -29.37
N PHE A 911 1.27 57.19 -28.32
CA PHE A 911 0.15 56.45 -27.68
C PHE A 911 0.17 54.94 -27.32
N SER A 912 -0.19 54.72 -26.05
CA SER A 912 -1.27 53.84 -25.53
C SER A 912 -0.92 52.54 -24.79
N ALA A 913 -1.79 52.23 -23.82
CA ALA A 913 -1.84 51.03 -23.00
C ALA A 913 -2.84 50.01 -23.64
N PRO A 914 -3.02 48.78 -23.10
CA PRO A 914 -3.32 47.60 -23.92
C PRO A 914 -4.79 47.46 -24.37
N PRO A 915 -5.01 46.88 -25.57
CA PRO A 915 -6.29 46.32 -25.97
C PRO A 915 -6.25 44.78 -26.15
N SER A 916 -7.21 44.12 -25.49
CA SER A 916 -8.16 43.12 -26.01
C SER A 916 -7.76 42.20 -27.18
N LEU A 917 -7.89 40.87 -27.04
CA LEU A 917 -9.15 40.10 -27.09
C LEU A 917 -9.98 40.23 -28.39
N ALA A 918 -9.91 39.16 -29.19
CA ALA A 918 -11.04 38.38 -29.70
C ALA A 918 -11.76 38.74 -31.04
N ILE A 919 -12.45 37.69 -31.52
CA ILE A 919 -13.48 37.60 -32.57
C ILE A 919 -12.99 37.42 -34.02
N ALA A 920 -13.58 36.42 -34.67
CA ALA A 920 -13.29 35.91 -36.02
C ALA A 920 -14.01 36.68 -37.14
N GLU A 921 -13.75 36.30 -38.40
CA GLU A 921 -14.76 35.65 -39.27
C GLU A 921 -14.17 35.19 -40.63
N HIS A 922 -14.79 34.17 -41.24
CA HIS A 922 -14.56 33.77 -42.64
C HIS A 922 -15.03 34.86 -43.63
N PRO A 923 -14.66 34.84 -44.93
CA PRO A 923 -15.55 34.17 -45.91
C PRO A 923 -14.93 33.69 -47.27
N VAL A 924 -15.78 33.01 -48.06
CA VAL A 924 -15.72 32.78 -49.54
C VAL A 924 -14.86 31.62 -50.11
N HIS A 925 -15.52 30.45 -50.21
CA HIS A 925 -15.37 29.44 -51.29
C HIS A 925 -15.66 30.05 -52.69
N PRO A 926 -15.21 29.48 -53.85
CA PRO A 926 -15.60 28.11 -54.23
C PRO A 926 -14.64 27.26 -55.12
N GLN A 927 -15.01 25.99 -55.25
CA GLN A 927 -14.68 25.00 -56.31
C GLN A 927 -15.01 25.53 -57.73
N PRO A 928 -14.44 24.98 -58.84
CA PRO A 928 -15.05 23.80 -59.51
C PRO A 928 -14.18 22.90 -60.43
N HIS A 929 -14.44 21.57 -60.40
CA HIS A 929 -14.45 20.59 -61.52
C HIS A 929 -13.13 20.32 -62.32
N THR A 930 -12.89 19.16 -62.95
CA THR A 930 -13.82 18.21 -63.61
C THR A 930 -13.51 16.70 -63.46
N HIS A 931 -14.57 15.93 -63.20
CA HIS A 931 -14.85 14.51 -63.54
C HIS A 931 -14.66 14.21 -65.07
N PRO A 932 -14.71 12.96 -65.62
CA PRO A 932 -15.70 11.87 -65.37
C PRO A 932 -15.14 10.42 -65.43
N VAL A 933 -15.90 9.31 -65.38
CA VAL A 933 -17.36 9.04 -65.57
C VAL A 933 -17.88 8.05 -64.49
N GLU A 934 -19.21 7.98 -64.39
CA GLU A 934 -20.02 7.21 -63.43
C GLU A 934 -20.65 5.95 -64.10
N GLU A 935 -21.39 5.16 -63.30
CA GLU A 935 -22.48 4.23 -63.68
C GLU A 935 -22.24 2.78 -64.19
N LYS A 936 -22.96 1.88 -63.49
CA LYS A 936 -23.81 0.76 -63.98
C LYS A 936 -23.26 -0.67 -64.17
N TRP A 937 -24.21 -1.57 -63.87
CA TRP A 937 -24.18 -3.04 -63.85
C TRP A 937 -24.15 -3.74 -65.22
N THR A 938 -23.69 -5.01 -65.24
CA THR A 938 -23.87 -6.07 -66.29
C THR A 938 -23.21 -5.81 -67.67
N THR A 939 -22.71 -6.80 -68.45
CA THR A 939 -23.18 -8.18 -68.74
C THR A 939 -22.09 -9.14 -69.27
N ILE A 940 -22.17 -10.42 -68.87
CA ILE A 940 -22.06 -11.68 -69.69
C ILE A 940 -20.85 -11.88 -70.64
N SER A 941 -19.96 -12.83 -70.30
CA SER A 941 -19.59 -14.07 -71.08
C SER A 941 -18.43 -14.80 -70.36
N ALA A 942 -18.36 -16.10 -70.04
CA ALA A 942 -19.08 -17.37 -70.37
C ALA A 942 -18.27 -18.38 -71.23
N THR A 943 -17.70 -19.40 -70.56
CA THR A 943 -17.38 -20.80 -70.98
C THR A 943 -16.84 -21.52 -69.72
N SER A 944 -17.48 -22.46 -69.00
CA SER A 944 -18.47 -23.53 -69.29
C SER A 944 -17.86 -24.77 -69.97
N PRO A 945 -18.39 -26.01 -69.76
CA PRO A 945 -19.33 -26.56 -68.74
C PRO A 945 -18.67 -27.79 -68.03
N PRO A 946 -19.34 -28.77 -67.35
CA PRO A 946 -20.78 -29.10 -67.23
C PRO A 946 -21.25 -29.41 -65.77
N ASP A 947 -22.28 -30.24 -65.53
CA ASP A 947 -23.76 -30.13 -65.73
C ASP A 947 -24.37 -31.36 -64.98
N GLU A 948 -25.58 -31.41 -64.40
CA GLU A 948 -26.70 -30.47 -64.39
C GLU A 948 -27.39 -30.30 -63.00
N MET A 949 -28.37 -31.14 -62.61
CA MET A 949 -29.49 -30.86 -61.66
C MET A 949 -30.22 -32.20 -61.23
N PRO A 950 -31.43 -32.34 -60.58
CA PRO A 950 -32.56 -31.37 -60.38
C PRO A 950 -33.62 -31.47 -59.21
N LEU A 951 -34.15 -30.30 -58.79
CA LEU A 951 -35.59 -29.95 -58.45
C LEU A 951 -36.35 -30.66 -57.27
N ALA A 952 -37.49 -30.18 -56.69
CA ALA A 952 -38.11 -28.85 -56.41
C ALA A 952 -39.52 -28.99 -55.72
N ASN A 953 -40.11 -27.88 -55.22
CA ASN A 953 -41.53 -27.63 -54.76
C ASN A 953 -41.88 -27.87 -53.27
N LEU A 954 -42.95 -27.32 -52.63
CA LEU A 954 -43.81 -26.11 -52.79
C LEU A 954 -44.74 -25.90 -51.54
N ASP A 955 -44.90 -24.65 -51.08
CA ASP A 955 -46.03 -23.98 -50.38
C ASP A 955 -46.79 -24.59 -49.12
N PRO A 956 -47.33 -23.72 -48.21
CA PRO A 956 -48.02 -24.09 -46.94
C PRO A 956 -49.57 -24.14 -47.06
N PRO A 957 -50.35 -24.48 -45.99
CA PRO A 957 -51.13 -23.43 -45.31
C PRO A 957 -51.65 -23.64 -43.84
N ALA A 958 -52.05 -22.50 -43.22
CA ALA A 958 -53.24 -22.29 -42.34
C ALA A 958 -53.25 -22.57 -40.81
N THR A 959 -53.94 -21.64 -40.10
CA THR A 959 -54.45 -21.65 -38.71
C THR A 959 -55.98 -21.99 -38.70
N PRO A 960 -56.85 -21.80 -37.65
CA PRO A 960 -56.70 -21.35 -36.23
C PRO A 960 -57.59 -22.07 -35.15
N ALA A 961 -57.40 -21.75 -33.85
CA ALA A 961 -58.39 -21.73 -32.72
C ALA A 961 -57.72 -21.09 -31.47
N GLU A 962 -58.30 -20.19 -30.66
CA GLU A 962 -59.35 -20.35 -29.61
C GLU A 962 -59.01 -21.42 -28.54
N THR A 963 -59.10 -21.20 -27.20
CA THR A 963 -59.90 -20.22 -26.42
C THR A 963 -59.30 -19.89 -25.03
N SER A 964 -59.94 -18.96 -24.29
CA SER A 964 -59.63 -18.46 -22.93
C SER A 964 -60.23 -19.27 -21.75
N VAL A 965 -59.96 -18.81 -20.49
CA VAL A 965 -60.61 -19.14 -19.17
C VAL A 965 -59.91 -20.25 -18.35
N SER A 966 -59.86 -20.28 -17.00
CA SER A 966 -59.63 -19.28 -15.92
C SER A 966 -59.65 -20.00 -14.56
N GLN A 967 -58.89 -19.52 -13.57
CA GLN A 967 -59.18 -19.58 -12.11
C GLN A 967 -59.47 -20.94 -11.40
N LYS A 968 -58.64 -21.18 -10.37
CA LYS A 968 -58.99 -21.34 -8.93
C LYS A 968 -59.08 -22.72 -8.25
N ASP A 969 -58.58 -22.69 -7.01
CA ASP A 969 -58.93 -23.46 -5.80
C ASP A 969 -58.55 -24.97 -5.77
N ALA A 970 -58.06 -25.55 -4.66
CA ALA A 970 -57.54 -24.98 -3.39
C ALA A 970 -56.80 -26.04 -2.53
N TRP A 971 -55.89 -25.57 -1.67
CA TRP A 971 -55.53 -26.05 -0.31
C TRP A 971 -55.93 -27.48 0.15
N VAL A 972 -54.93 -28.25 0.59
CA VAL A 972 -54.95 -29.04 1.84
C VAL A 972 -53.60 -28.86 2.57
N ASP A 973 -53.59 -29.02 3.89
CA ASP A 973 -52.55 -28.60 4.85
C ASP A 973 -52.20 -29.76 5.82
N LEU A 974 -50.93 -29.85 6.26
CA LEU A 974 -50.44 -30.68 7.38
C LEU A 974 -49.18 -30.06 8.02
N GLY A 975 -49.22 -29.79 9.34
CA GLY A 975 -48.08 -29.36 10.19
C GLY A 975 -47.23 -30.54 10.73
N GLU A 976 -46.44 -30.42 11.81
CA GLU A 976 -46.35 -29.41 12.90
C GLU A 976 -44.86 -29.23 13.35
N GLU A 977 -44.39 -28.05 13.81
CA GLU A 977 -44.23 -27.60 15.24
C GLU A 977 -43.50 -28.64 16.14
N TRP A 978 -42.32 -28.44 16.78
CA TRP A 978 -41.50 -27.28 17.24
C TRP A 978 -39.99 -27.53 16.98
N GLY A 979 -39.02 -26.60 17.11
CA GLY A 979 -39.06 -25.16 17.46
C GLY A 979 -38.32 -24.77 18.76
N ASN A 980 -37.34 -23.85 18.69
CA ASN A 980 -36.93 -22.94 19.79
C ASN A 980 -36.03 -21.79 19.29
#